data_AF-A0A0G0U0U3-F1
#
_entry.id   AF-A0A0G0U0U3-F1
#
_cell.length_a   1.000
_cell.length_b   1.000
_cell.length_c   1.000
_cell.angle_alpha   90.00
_cell.angle_beta   90.00
_cell.angle_gamma   90.00
#
_symmetry.space_group_name_H-M   'P 1'
#
loop_
_entity.id
_entity.type
_entity.pdbx_description
1 polymer ?
#
loop_
_entity_poly.entity_id
_entity_poly.type
_entity_poly.pdbx_seq_one_letter_code
_entity_poly.pdbx_strand_id
1 'polypeptide(L)'
;MMMLSRNKPVTYLVGVAGFLGSHLAEKLLAKNIQVIGVDNLSTGRKEYLEHSSKDKNFHFLNQSASFELTFDFPRLDYAFFIISENLDEEEYKKSLENFINLAKKFKPKVVYVSSLGLYDSHDEKYPNLKEAEKKLAQLSLEHQLNTRIIRLAAVYGPRMHFREEDPICRLIYAASCGEIQKENTTLDFTTRGLYIDDAVDLLIKAVMHGATAQKLYDGALLYPLKVMEIKQLLLDPLWYESRGFVPTQLPPWPTPNILKTQKELSWASQASLTAALKQTLHFFQQFPHYLPKSKLPEAEKVEHPKEISEDKLPLPEEKKQQIKELFGDGPENNKPEVRKGGGVRWQKIRGYLGLICLLGLLFYATVYPLTLVVLSGLNVKDRLSQSYQDSKAGDYQQAKRETYQAQLAVGELKSNLSALKLFRAVGLFTTTIQATSQLTEILEKTIDGVQAQSVGQAALVESLKVISGGKEGDLNKLYLEAEASFNQAEESLGLVQGRLSDPVFISSTIEVWPFFKDILQANLMGLGKRMAETGQSLQREKLLSQVLPGLIPPSGKRSYLILLADSSISRPRGGVINSYGEIIFEDGRLQKINIEDIAKIEEDSDKLAEPPKEAKELIMASLKDSNFEADFPTAARNAAWGYQRQSGQPVSGVILIDEKGLAGVSPILGEGLKEVLNNLFFSPQLNYSNLGSLLNQMLEEKHLVVYVSDPVIYGYLDAQGFTGSLPRQSKEKVGERQDFSSF
;
A
#
# COMPACT_ATOMS: atom_id res chain seq x y z
N MET A 1 -42.27 30.05 30.42
CA MET A 1 -42.25 28.95 31.41
C MET A 1 -41.88 27.68 30.66
N MET A 2 -40.68 27.13 30.86
CA MET A 2 -40.30 25.84 30.25
C MET A 2 -41.07 24.71 30.96
N MET A 3 -41.77 23.89 30.19
CA MET A 3 -42.57 22.77 30.71
C MET A 3 -41.79 21.48 30.55
N LEU A 4 -40.94 21.16 31.53
CA LEU A 4 -40.17 19.91 31.56
C LEU A 4 -41.01 18.79 32.19
N SER A 5 -41.01 17.61 31.57
CA SER A 5 -41.67 16.43 32.12
C SER A 5 -40.81 15.84 33.23
N ARG A 6 -41.41 15.45 34.35
CA ARG A 6 -40.68 14.73 35.42
C ARG A 6 -40.33 13.29 35.04
N ASN A 7 -41.05 12.71 34.07
CA ASN A 7 -40.97 11.29 33.72
C ASN A 7 -40.01 10.98 32.57
N LYS A 8 -39.45 12.01 31.91
CA LYS A 8 -38.50 11.84 30.81
C LYS A 8 -37.09 12.27 31.25
N PRO A 9 -36.03 11.62 30.75
CA PRO A 9 -34.67 12.09 31.01
C PRO A 9 -34.46 13.49 30.42
N VAL A 10 -33.64 14.29 31.09
CA VAL A 10 -33.33 15.67 30.67
C VAL A 10 -31.83 15.81 30.39
N THR A 11 -31.51 16.46 29.28
CA THR A 11 -30.15 16.78 28.85
C THR A 11 -29.94 18.28 28.80
N TYR A 12 -28.82 18.75 29.35
CA TYR A 12 -28.29 20.09 29.12
C TYR A 12 -27.17 20.02 28.08
N LEU A 13 -27.30 20.77 26.97
CA LEU A 13 -26.37 20.71 25.84
C LEU A 13 -25.82 22.10 25.53
N VAL A 14 -24.53 22.29 25.82
CA VAL A 14 -23.82 23.54 25.50
C VAL A 14 -23.26 23.46 24.08
N GLY A 15 -23.50 24.51 23.29
CA GLY A 15 -23.13 24.59 21.86
C GLY A 15 -24.12 23.87 20.95
N VAL A 16 -25.41 23.90 21.31
CA VAL A 16 -26.46 23.13 20.61
C VAL A 16 -26.65 23.56 19.16
N ALA A 17 -26.39 24.83 18.83
CA ALA A 17 -26.57 25.37 17.48
C ALA A 17 -25.33 25.17 16.60
N GLY A 18 -24.28 24.51 17.12
CA GLY A 18 -23.11 24.12 16.35
C GLY A 18 -23.31 22.87 15.52
N PHE A 19 -22.29 22.53 14.73
CA PHE A 19 -22.25 21.33 13.88
C PHE A 19 -22.54 20.05 14.71
N LEU A 20 -21.69 19.69 15.67
CA LEU A 20 -21.85 18.47 16.46
C LEU A 20 -23.07 18.52 17.41
N GLY A 21 -23.34 19.68 18.00
CA GLY A 21 -24.45 19.88 18.95
C GLY A 21 -25.82 19.68 18.30
N SER A 22 -26.03 20.19 17.09
CA SER A 22 -27.34 20.10 16.43
C SER A 22 -27.72 18.65 16.08
N HIS A 23 -26.76 17.87 15.56
CA HIS A 23 -26.94 16.44 15.29
C HIS A 23 -27.15 15.63 16.57
N LEU A 24 -26.42 15.94 17.65
CA LEU A 24 -26.62 15.30 18.95
C LEU A 24 -28.01 15.58 19.52
N ALA A 25 -28.49 16.83 19.43
CA ALA A 25 -29.84 17.18 19.88
C ALA A 25 -30.91 16.36 19.15
N GLU A 26 -30.83 16.23 17.84
CA GLU A 26 -31.77 15.43 17.04
C GLU A 26 -31.79 13.95 17.47
N LYS A 27 -30.61 13.34 17.65
CA LYS A 27 -30.51 11.92 18.07
C LYS A 27 -31.01 11.71 19.51
N LEU A 28 -30.83 12.67 20.41
CA LEU A 28 -31.36 12.61 21.77
C LEU A 28 -32.89 12.75 21.80
N LEU A 29 -33.44 13.71 21.04
CA LEU A 29 -34.89 13.91 20.90
C LEU A 29 -35.56 12.65 20.31
N ALA A 30 -34.95 12.02 19.30
CA ALA A 30 -35.42 10.77 18.73
C ALA A 30 -35.46 9.61 19.75
N LYS A 31 -34.64 9.67 20.81
CA LYS A 31 -34.68 8.74 21.95
C LYS A 31 -35.66 9.16 23.05
N ASN A 32 -36.53 10.14 22.77
CA ASN A 32 -37.52 10.70 23.69
C ASN A 32 -36.90 11.34 24.95
N ILE A 33 -35.67 11.87 24.81
CA ILE A 33 -34.97 12.63 25.86
C ILE A 33 -35.26 14.12 25.65
N GLN A 34 -35.49 14.86 26.73
CA GLN A 34 -35.69 16.30 26.65
C GLN A 34 -34.35 17.02 26.55
N VAL A 35 -34.22 17.95 25.61
CA VAL A 35 -32.96 18.65 25.34
C VAL A 35 -33.15 20.14 25.63
N ILE A 36 -32.38 20.64 26.57
CA ILE A 36 -32.24 22.07 26.88
C ILE A 36 -30.89 22.49 26.32
N GLY A 37 -30.92 23.11 25.16
CA GLY A 37 -29.73 23.54 24.45
C GLY A 37 -29.41 25.01 24.70
N VAL A 38 -28.15 25.34 24.94
CA VAL A 38 -27.66 26.73 25.04
C VAL A 38 -26.65 27.01 23.95
N ASP A 39 -26.77 28.17 23.31
CA ASP A 39 -25.82 28.66 22.31
C ASP A 39 -25.94 30.18 22.18
N ASN A 40 -24.82 30.87 21.96
CA ASN A 40 -24.79 32.31 21.72
C ASN A 40 -24.82 32.68 20.22
N LEU A 41 -24.87 31.69 19.33
CA LEU A 41 -24.84 31.82 17.87
C LEU A 41 -23.58 32.52 17.33
N SER A 42 -22.48 32.48 18.09
CA SER A 42 -21.18 33.04 17.69
C SER A 42 -20.59 32.31 16.48
N THR A 43 -20.57 30.98 16.56
CA THR A 43 -20.18 30.08 15.46
C THR A 43 -21.34 29.19 15.01
N GLY A 44 -22.30 28.93 15.91
CA GLY A 44 -23.52 28.18 15.62
C GLY A 44 -24.51 28.95 14.75
N ARG A 45 -25.50 28.23 14.21
CA ARG A 45 -26.53 28.78 13.33
C ARG A 45 -27.91 28.35 13.78
N LYS A 46 -28.84 29.30 13.85
CA LYS A 46 -30.22 29.03 14.31
C LYS A 46 -30.94 28.04 13.39
N GLU A 47 -30.60 28.08 12.11
CA GLU A 47 -31.10 27.20 11.06
C GLU A 47 -30.78 25.72 11.34
N TYR A 48 -29.68 25.42 12.03
CA TYR A 48 -29.32 24.04 12.40
C TYR A 48 -30.30 23.44 13.42
N LEU A 49 -31.08 24.28 14.10
CA LEU A 49 -32.08 23.87 15.08
C LEU A 49 -33.49 23.79 14.51
N GLU A 50 -33.71 24.03 13.22
CA GLU A 50 -35.06 24.10 12.65
C GLU A 50 -35.87 22.82 12.91
N HIS A 51 -35.24 21.65 12.76
CA HIS A 51 -35.86 20.36 13.01
C HIS A 51 -36.14 20.15 14.50
N SER A 52 -35.13 20.33 15.35
CA SER A 52 -35.25 20.20 16.80
C SER A 52 -36.29 21.15 17.40
N SER A 53 -36.42 22.37 16.86
CA SER A 53 -37.37 23.39 17.32
C SER A 53 -38.84 23.00 17.14
N LYS A 54 -39.13 22.04 16.26
CA LYS A 54 -40.48 21.49 16.05
C LYS A 54 -40.85 20.46 17.11
N ASP A 55 -39.89 19.92 17.87
CA ASP A 55 -40.15 18.98 18.96
C ASP A 55 -40.46 19.73 20.26
N LYS A 56 -41.60 19.41 20.88
CA LYS A 56 -42.01 19.96 22.18
C LYS A 56 -41.05 19.66 23.33
N ASN A 57 -40.19 18.66 23.19
CA ASN A 57 -39.18 18.26 24.17
C ASN A 57 -37.86 19.04 24.01
N PHE A 58 -37.77 19.92 23.00
CA PHE A 58 -36.62 20.78 22.78
C PHE A 58 -36.86 22.18 23.33
N HIS A 59 -35.88 22.71 24.05
CA HIS A 59 -35.88 24.07 24.57
C HIS A 59 -34.54 24.73 24.26
N PHE A 60 -34.59 25.88 23.58
CA PHE A 60 -33.40 26.62 23.19
C PHE A 60 -33.21 27.88 24.05
N LEU A 61 -32.00 28.05 24.57
CA LEU A 61 -31.53 29.22 25.29
C LEU A 61 -30.55 29.98 24.39
N ASN A 62 -31.01 31.07 23.81
CA ASN A 62 -30.16 31.95 22.99
C ASN A 62 -29.36 32.89 23.89
N GLN A 63 -28.31 32.38 24.51
CA GLN A 63 -27.41 33.11 25.40
C GLN A 63 -26.04 32.42 25.48
N SER A 64 -25.02 33.13 25.95
CA SER A 64 -23.73 32.52 26.28
C SER A 64 -23.86 31.59 27.48
N ALA A 65 -23.15 30.47 27.45
CA ALA A 65 -23.00 29.57 28.60
C ALA A 65 -22.20 30.20 29.74
N SER A 66 -21.53 31.33 29.49
CA SER A 66 -20.86 32.14 30.52
C SER A 66 -21.84 32.86 31.47
N PHE A 67 -23.13 32.92 31.13
CA PHE A 67 -24.17 33.42 32.03
C PHE A 67 -24.73 32.29 32.92
N GLU A 68 -24.96 32.60 34.19
CA GLU A 68 -25.63 31.67 35.11
C GLU A 68 -27.06 31.38 34.65
N LEU A 69 -27.48 30.13 34.81
CA LEU A 69 -28.86 29.73 34.52
C LEU A 69 -29.79 30.25 35.62
N THR A 70 -30.80 31.00 35.21
CA THR A 70 -31.78 31.63 36.11
C THR A 70 -32.95 30.71 36.49
N PHE A 71 -32.96 29.47 35.99
CA PHE A 71 -34.01 28.50 36.25
C PHE A 71 -33.43 27.18 36.74
N ASP A 72 -34.24 26.42 37.47
CA ASP A 72 -33.83 25.14 38.04
C ASP A 72 -34.35 23.94 37.22
N PHE A 73 -33.57 22.86 37.18
CA PHE A 73 -33.97 21.63 36.50
C PHE A 73 -34.76 20.74 37.48
N PRO A 74 -35.92 20.17 37.09
CA PRO A 74 -36.62 19.20 37.92
C PRO A 74 -35.81 17.90 38.09
N ARG A 75 -34.99 17.59 37.09
CA ARG A 75 -34.00 16.51 37.03
C ARG A 75 -33.02 16.85 35.92
N LEU A 76 -31.78 16.37 36.03
CA LEU A 76 -30.80 16.47 34.97
C LEU A 76 -30.00 15.17 34.92
N ASP A 77 -30.12 14.46 33.80
CA ASP A 77 -29.57 13.11 33.65
C ASP A 77 -28.27 13.12 32.85
N TYR A 78 -28.20 13.99 31.83
CA TYR A 78 -27.05 14.09 30.93
C TYR A 78 -26.63 15.54 30.75
N ALA A 79 -25.33 15.78 30.61
CA ALA A 79 -24.80 17.09 30.26
C ALA A 79 -23.67 16.95 29.24
N PHE A 80 -23.71 17.76 28.18
CA PHE A 80 -22.72 17.76 27.12
C PHE A 80 -22.12 19.16 26.96
N PHE A 81 -20.80 19.23 26.92
CA PHE A 81 -20.07 20.48 26.67
C PHE A 81 -19.38 20.39 25.31
N ILE A 82 -19.91 21.11 24.32
CA ILE A 82 -19.45 21.08 22.93
C ILE A 82 -19.27 22.52 22.45
N ILE A 83 -18.13 23.14 22.73
CA ILE A 83 -17.83 24.51 22.30
C ILE A 83 -16.64 24.50 21.33
N SER A 84 -16.64 25.44 20.38
CA SER A 84 -15.52 25.65 19.46
C SER A 84 -14.23 26.05 20.20
N GLU A 85 -13.10 25.51 19.77
CA GLU A 85 -11.77 25.89 20.26
C GLU A 85 -11.41 27.37 20.00
N ASN A 86 -12.09 28.01 19.03
CA ASN A 86 -11.87 29.41 18.64
C ASN A 86 -12.67 30.42 19.46
N LEU A 87 -13.32 29.99 20.55
CA LEU A 87 -14.00 30.92 21.46
C LEU A 87 -12.95 31.71 22.26
N ASP A 88 -13.31 32.95 22.63
CA ASP A 88 -12.51 33.77 23.53
C ASP A 88 -12.21 33.02 24.85
N GLU A 89 -10.97 33.14 25.33
CA GLU A 89 -10.46 32.38 26.48
C GLU A 89 -11.25 32.67 27.77
N GLU A 90 -11.62 33.93 28.03
CA GLU A 90 -12.38 34.29 29.22
C GLU A 90 -13.80 33.73 29.16
N GLU A 91 -14.45 33.84 27.99
CA GLU A 91 -15.79 33.29 27.78
C GLU A 91 -15.80 31.76 27.92
N TYR A 92 -14.76 31.09 27.40
CA TYR A 92 -14.59 29.66 27.52
C TYR A 92 -14.45 29.22 29.00
N LYS A 93 -13.56 29.89 29.75
CA LYS A 93 -13.31 29.60 31.17
C LYS A 93 -14.59 29.77 32.01
N LYS A 94 -15.31 30.88 31.84
CA LYS A 94 -16.58 31.13 32.55
C LYS A 94 -17.65 30.12 32.17
N SER A 95 -17.78 29.78 30.89
CA SER A 95 -18.73 28.78 30.41
C SER A 95 -18.47 27.40 31.02
N LEU A 96 -17.21 26.99 31.09
CA LEU A 96 -16.80 25.73 31.71
C LEU A 96 -17.08 25.74 33.22
N GLU A 97 -16.80 26.85 33.92
CA GLU A 97 -17.08 26.97 35.35
C GLU A 97 -18.58 26.84 35.67
N ASN A 98 -19.44 27.54 34.93
CA ASN A 98 -20.89 27.42 35.09
C ASN A 98 -21.38 26.00 34.81
N PHE A 99 -20.86 25.38 33.76
CA PHE A 99 -21.19 24.00 33.41
C PHE A 99 -20.79 23.01 34.51
N ILE A 100 -19.60 23.18 35.09
CA ILE A 100 -19.11 22.36 36.19
C ILE A 100 -19.94 22.61 37.46
N ASN A 101 -20.31 23.85 37.78
CA ASN A 101 -21.17 24.17 38.92
C ASN A 101 -22.54 23.48 38.81
N LEU A 102 -23.12 23.47 37.61
CA LEU A 102 -24.33 22.72 37.31
C LEU A 102 -24.13 21.20 37.46
N ALA A 103 -22.99 20.67 36.99
CA ALA A 103 -22.64 19.26 37.18
C ALA A 103 -22.45 18.89 38.66
N LYS A 104 -21.90 19.77 39.49
CA LYS A 104 -21.79 19.59 40.94
C LYS A 104 -23.15 19.55 41.62
N LYS A 105 -24.08 20.42 41.19
CA LYS A 105 -25.44 20.51 41.76
C LYS A 105 -26.28 19.26 41.48
N PHE A 106 -26.26 18.76 40.24
CA PHE A 106 -27.17 17.69 39.79
C PHE A 106 -26.52 16.32 39.60
N LYS A 107 -25.19 16.26 39.53
CA LYS A 107 -24.41 15.03 39.25
C LYS A 107 -24.88 14.23 38.02
N PRO A 108 -25.14 14.87 36.86
CA PRO A 108 -25.51 14.15 35.64
C PRO A 108 -24.35 13.32 35.10
N LYS A 109 -24.62 12.48 34.10
CA LYS A 109 -23.57 11.89 33.26
C LYS A 109 -23.05 12.96 32.30
N VAL A 110 -21.77 13.33 32.45
CA VAL A 110 -21.14 14.42 31.72
C VAL A 110 -20.25 13.90 30.60
N VAL A 111 -20.32 14.53 29.43
CA VAL A 111 -19.37 14.38 28.33
C VAL A 111 -18.80 15.75 27.95
N TYR A 112 -17.48 15.82 27.91
CA TYR A 112 -16.72 16.95 27.39
C TYR A 112 -16.05 16.53 26.08
N VAL A 113 -16.28 17.30 25.02
CA VAL A 113 -15.68 17.07 23.71
C VAL A 113 -14.38 17.85 23.60
N SER A 114 -13.32 17.15 23.21
CA SER A 114 -11.96 17.65 23.03
C SER A 114 -11.42 17.23 21.66
N SER A 115 -10.16 17.53 21.37
CA SER A 115 -9.52 17.28 20.09
C SER A 115 -8.36 16.29 20.19
N LEU A 116 -8.25 15.39 19.21
CA LEU A 116 -7.06 14.55 19.05
C LEU A 116 -5.80 15.34 18.69
N GLY A 117 -5.95 16.56 18.17
CA GLY A 117 -4.83 17.45 17.87
C GLY A 117 -3.97 17.80 19.09
N LEU A 118 -4.47 17.58 20.31
CA LEU A 118 -3.71 17.72 21.56
C LEU A 118 -2.54 16.72 21.68
N TYR A 119 -2.50 15.65 20.87
CA TYR A 119 -1.37 14.72 20.85
C TYR A 119 -0.18 15.24 20.04
N ASP A 120 -0.46 15.93 18.94
CA ASP A 120 0.55 16.37 17.98
C ASP A 120 1.04 17.80 18.24
N SER A 121 0.31 18.57 19.03
CA SER A 121 0.70 19.94 19.39
C SER A 121 1.67 19.94 20.57
N HIS A 122 2.86 20.51 20.37
CA HIS A 122 3.52 21.22 21.47
C HIS A 122 2.51 22.22 22.06
N ASP A 123 2.51 22.39 23.38
CA ASP A 123 1.46 22.93 24.27
C ASP A 123 0.67 24.20 23.84
N GLU A 124 1.01 24.84 22.73
CA GLU A 124 0.55 26.15 22.29
C GLU A 124 -0.68 26.13 21.36
N LYS A 125 -1.00 25.02 20.68
CA LYS A 125 -2.05 25.03 19.63
C LYS A 125 -3.50 25.05 20.16
N TYR A 126 -3.75 24.42 21.31
CA TYR A 126 -5.10 24.32 21.90
C TYR A 126 -5.07 24.55 23.43
N PRO A 127 -4.60 25.71 23.91
CA PRO A 127 -4.39 25.97 25.34
C PRO A 127 -5.69 25.82 26.15
N ASN A 128 -6.80 26.33 25.61
CA ASN A 128 -8.12 26.25 26.25
C ASN A 128 -8.60 24.81 26.46
N LEU A 129 -8.43 23.94 25.45
CA LEU A 129 -8.84 22.54 25.56
C LEU A 129 -8.00 21.78 26.57
N LYS A 130 -6.67 22.00 26.58
CA LYS A 130 -5.75 21.34 27.50
C LYS A 130 -6.02 21.72 28.96
N GLU A 131 -6.15 23.03 29.23
CA GLU A 131 -6.45 23.52 30.58
C GLU A 131 -7.82 23.01 31.07
N ALA A 132 -8.81 22.99 30.19
CA ALA A 132 -10.14 22.51 30.50
C ALA A 132 -10.20 21.01 30.79
N GLU A 133 -9.51 20.17 30.01
CA GLU A 133 -9.42 18.74 30.32
C GLU A 133 -8.82 18.50 31.70
N LYS A 134 -7.73 19.20 32.04
CA LYS A 134 -7.08 19.08 33.36
C LYS A 134 -8.01 19.52 34.49
N LYS A 135 -8.64 20.70 34.35
CA LYS A 135 -9.56 21.25 35.36
C LYS A 135 -10.79 20.35 35.55
N LEU A 136 -11.36 19.84 34.46
CA LEU A 136 -12.49 18.91 34.50
C LEU A 136 -12.10 17.58 35.15
N ALA A 137 -10.93 17.02 34.79
CA ALA A 137 -10.44 15.77 35.35
C ALA A 137 -10.25 15.88 36.87
N GLN A 138 -9.54 16.92 37.33
CA GLN A 138 -9.32 17.21 38.74
C GLN A 138 -10.64 17.36 39.50
N LEU A 139 -11.55 18.22 39.04
CA LEU A 139 -12.83 18.47 39.71
C LEU A 139 -13.75 17.24 39.69
N SER A 140 -13.63 16.41 38.66
CA SER A 140 -14.39 15.17 38.57
C SER A 140 -13.92 14.12 39.58
N LEU A 141 -12.63 14.10 39.92
CA LEU A 141 -12.08 13.24 40.99
C LEU A 141 -12.47 13.79 42.37
N GLU A 142 -12.25 15.09 42.61
CA GLU A 142 -12.54 15.76 43.89
C GLU A 142 -14.02 15.66 44.30
N HIS A 143 -14.95 15.85 43.35
CA HIS A 143 -16.39 15.87 43.61
C HIS A 143 -17.11 14.58 43.19
N GLN A 144 -16.37 13.53 42.80
CA GLN A 144 -16.91 12.25 42.32
C GLN A 144 -17.95 12.42 41.19
N LEU A 145 -17.67 13.31 40.24
CA LEU A 145 -18.56 13.56 39.11
C LEU A 145 -18.48 12.41 38.10
N ASN A 146 -19.62 12.13 37.48
CA ASN A 146 -19.74 11.07 36.48
C ASN A 146 -19.37 11.62 35.09
N THR A 147 -18.08 11.83 34.82
CA THR A 147 -17.60 12.59 33.64
C THR A 147 -16.80 11.74 32.67
N ARG A 148 -16.85 12.06 31.36
CA ARG A 148 -15.94 11.52 30.33
C ARG A 148 -15.37 12.63 29.46
N ILE A 149 -14.14 12.43 29.00
CA ILE A 149 -13.50 13.27 27.98
C ILE A 149 -13.45 12.47 26.68
N ILE A 150 -13.96 13.03 25.58
CA ILE A 150 -13.93 12.41 24.26
C ILE A 150 -13.08 13.27 23.33
N ARG A 151 -11.93 12.75 22.88
CA ARG A 151 -11.07 13.43 21.90
C ARG A 151 -11.44 12.97 20.50
N LEU A 152 -11.92 13.88 19.66
CA LEU A 152 -12.33 13.57 18.29
C LEU A 152 -11.24 13.95 17.29
N ALA A 153 -11.11 13.16 16.22
CA ALA A 153 -10.45 13.58 14.98
C ALA A 153 -11.27 14.68 14.31
N ALA A 154 -10.81 15.20 13.16
CA ALA A 154 -11.64 16.07 12.35
C ALA A 154 -12.97 15.38 12.02
N VAL A 155 -14.08 16.04 12.35
CA VAL A 155 -15.41 15.53 12.05
C VAL A 155 -15.93 16.22 10.80
N TYR A 156 -16.50 15.45 9.86
CA TYR A 156 -17.09 15.96 8.63
C TYR A 156 -18.53 15.49 8.45
N GLY A 157 -19.33 16.26 7.72
CA GLY A 157 -20.75 15.96 7.54
C GLY A 157 -21.60 17.17 7.17
N PRO A 158 -22.92 16.99 6.96
CA PRO A 158 -23.86 18.11 6.80
C PRO A 158 -23.77 19.11 7.96
N ARG A 159 -23.81 20.42 7.67
CA ARG A 159 -23.65 21.53 8.65
C ARG A 159 -22.23 21.75 9.18
N MET A 160 -21.22 21.03 8.67
CA MET A 160 -19.83 21.20 9.12
C MET A 160 -19.30 22.62 8.85
N HIS A 161 -18.35 23.04 9.68
CA HIS A 161 -17.48 24.17 9.38
C HIS A 161 -16.21 23.66 8.69
N PHE A 162 -15.71 24.43 7.73
CA PHE A 162 -14.49 24.09 7.01
C PHE A 162 -13.27 24.49 7.83
N ARG A 163 -12.59 23.51 8.42
CA ARG A 163 -11.26 23.69 9.02
C ARG A 163 -10.22 23.50 7.91
N GLU A 164 -9.42 24.52 7.63
CA GLU A 164 -8.40 24.49 6.56
C GLU A 164 -7.28 23.45 6.84
N GLU A 165 -7.16 22.99 8.08
CA GLU A 165 -6.07 22.12 8.50
C GLU A 165 -6.25 20.64 8.10
N ASP A 166 -7.48 20.10 8.12
CA ASP A 166 -7.69 18.69 7.78
C ASP A 166 -7.89 18.50 6.27
N PRO A 167 -7.13 17.60 5.61
CA PRO A 167 -7.26 17.35 4.19
C PRO A 167 -8.68 16.98 3.74
N ILE A 168 -9.46 16.23 4.56
CA ILE A 168 -10.82 15.84 4.16
C ILE A 168 -11.75 17.06 4.11
N CYS A 169 -11.61 17.98 5.05
CA CYS A 169 -12.40 19.21 5.11
C CYS A 169 -12.08 20.12 3.92
N ARG A 170 -10.80 20.25 3.56
CA ARG A 170 -10.36 21.00 2.37
C ARG A 170 -10.89 20.39 1.07
N LEU A 171 -10.82 19.07 0.93
CA LEU A 171 -11.34 18.39 -0.26
C LEU A 171 -12.86 18.56 -0.39
N ILE A 172 -13.62 18.44 0.71
CA ILE A 172 -15.07 18.67 0.70
C ILE A 172 -15.39 20.12 0.34
N TYR A 173 -14.62 21.08 0.85
CA TYR A 173 -14.77 22.49 0.47
C TYR A 173 -14.52 22.69 -1.03
N ALA A 174 -13.38 22.24 -1.53
CA ALA A 174 -13.00 22.38 -2.93
C ALA A 174 -14.01 21.67 -3.86
N ALA A 175 -14.50 20.48 -3.48
CA ALA A 175 -15.56 19.78 -4.21
C ALA A 175 -16.87 20.57 -4.24
N SER A 176 -17.27 21.15 -3.11
CA SER A 176 -18.50 21.93 -2.99
C SER A 176 -18.45 23.24 -3.80
N CYS A 177 -17.25 23.81 -3.98
CA CYS A 177 -17.02 25.00 -4.79
C CYS A 177 -16.74 24.69 -6.28
N GLY A 178 -16.65 23.42 -6.68
CA GLY A 178 -16.27 23.03 -8.04
C GLY A 178 -14.79 23.25 -8.37
N GLU A 179 -13.94 23.41 -7.36
CA GLU A 179 -12.51 23.74 -7.49
C GLU A 179 -11.59 22.57 -7.11
N ILE A 180 -12.11 21.36 -6.97
CA ILE A 180 -11.34 20.19 -6.54
C ILE A 180 -10.10 19.89 -7.42
N GLN A 181 -10.14 20.26 -8.69
CA GLN A 181 -9.00 20.13 -9.60
C GLN A 181 -7.84 21.08 -9.24
N LYS A 182 -8.14 22.26 -8.69
CA LYS A 182 -7.16 23.27 -8.26
C LYS A 182 -6.53 22.96 -6.90
N GLU A 183 -7.13 22.05 -6.13
CA GLU A 183 -6.63 21.68 -4.82
C GLU A 183 -5.30 20.91 -4.97
N ASN A 184 -4.19 21.58 -4.63
CA ASN A 184 -2.86 20.97 -4.57
C ASN A 184 -2.79 20.01 -3.39
N THR A 185 -3.15 18.77 -3.64
CA THR A 185 -3.02 17.68 -2.68
C THR A 185 -1.71 16.97 -2.99
N THR A 186 -0.68 17.24 -2.19
CA THR A 186 0.54 16.42 -2.19
C THR A 186 0.17 14.96 -1.89
N LEU A 187 0.86 14.04 -2.56
CA LEU A 187 0.51 12.62 -2.69
C LEU A 187 0.50 11.83 -1.36
N ASP A 188 0.92 12.45 -0.25
CA ASP A 188 1.39 11.73 0.95
C ASP A 188 0.59 11.97 2.23
N PHE A 189 -0.53 12.67 2.16
CA PHE A 189 -1.38 12.85 3.33
C PHE A 189 -2.42 11.73 3.45
N THR A 190 -2.59 11.23 4.66
CA THR A 190 -3.74 10.42 5.06
C THR A 190 -4.66 11.27 5.92
N THR A 191 -5.93 10.91 6.00
CA THR A 191 -6.86 11.50 6.98
C THR A 191 -7.47 10.39 7.84
N ARG A 192 -7.80 10.75 9.08
CA ARG A 192 -8.59 9.93 10.02
C ARG A 192 -9.95 10.56 10.31
N GLY A 193 -10.41 11.43 9.40
CA GLY A 193 -11.65 12.15 9.53
C GLY A 193 -12.83 11.23 9.83
N LEU A 194 -13.64 11.59 10.83
CA LEU A 194 -14.77 10.80 11.30
C LEU A 194 -16.07 11.40 10.77
N TYR A 195 -16.98 10.55 10.29
CA TYR A 195 -18.29 11.03 9.87
C TYR A 195 -19.13 11.46 11.09
N ILE A 196 -19.96 12.50 10.92
CA ILE A 196 -20.74 13.10 12.00
C ILE A 196 -21.63 12.11 12.76
N ASP A 197 -22.27 11.18 12.06
CA ASP A 197 -23.13 10.18 12.71
C ASP A 197 -22.33 9.26 13.65
N ASP A 198 -21.13 8.84 13.25
CA ASP A 198 -20.26 8.00 14.07
C ASP A 198 -19.72 8.77 15.28
N ALA A 199 -19.40 10.06 15.11
CA ALA A 199 -18.98 10.94 16.20
C ALA A 199 -20.10 11.12 17.24
N VAL A 200 -21.34 11.35 16.80
CA VAL A 200 -22.50 11.49 17.70
C VAL A 200 -22.83 10.16 18.39
N ASP A 201 -22.73 9.03 17.68
CA ASP A 201 -22.90 7.70 18.28
C ASP A 201 -21.88 7.46 19.41
N LEU A 202 -20.62 7.88 19.22
CA LEU A 202 -19.60 7.79 20.27
C LEU A 202 -19.98 8.57 21.52
N LEU A 203 -20.44 9.82 21.37
CA LEU A 203 -20.86 10.66 22.50
C LEU A 203 -22.01 10.04 23.29
N ILE A 204 -22.99 9.47 22.57
CA ILE A 204 -24.14 8.79 23.18
C ILE A 204 -23.67 7.51 23.88
N LYS A 205 -22.86 6.67 23.23
CA LYS A 205 -22.38 5.42 23.84
C LYS A 205 -21.53 5.67 25.07
N ALA A 206 -20.73 6.74 25.10
CA ALA A 206 -19.91 7.12 26.25
C ALA A 206 -20.75 7.35 27.52
N VAL A 207 -21.94 7.96 27.41
CA VAL A 207 -22.85 8.15 28.56
C VAL A 207 -23.74 6.93 28.84
N MET A 208 -24.11 6.16 27.82
CA MET A 208 -25.06 5.05 27.98
C MET A 208 -24.40 3.77 28.51
N HIS A 209 -23.10 3.54 28.26
CA HIS A 209 -22.38 2.39 28.79
C HIS A 209 -22.10 2.52 30.29
N GLY A 210 -22.03 1.38 30.98
CA GLY A 210 -21.60 1.26 32.37
C GLY A 210 -20.08 1.33 32.50
N ALA A 211 -19.58 1.68 33.70
CA ALA A 211 -18.13 1.73 34.01
C ALA A 211 -17.28 2.66 33.11
N THR A 212 -17.89 3.70 32.55
CA THR A 212 -17.22 4.70 31.70
C THR A 212 -16.86 6.00 32.44
N ALA A 213 -17.17 6.10 33.74
CA ALA A 213 -16.94 7.31 34.53
C ALA A 213 -15.45 7.60 34.70
N GLN A 214 -15.08 8.88 34.67
CA GLN A 214 -13.72 9.41 34.86
C GLN A 214 -12.70 8.84 33.87
N LYS A 215 -13.15 8.58 32.63
CA LYS A 215 -12.33 8.01 31.56
C LYS A 215 -12.25 8.92 30.34
N LEU A 216 -11.17 8.70 29.60
CA LEU A 216 -10.90 9.31 28.30
C LEU A 216 -11.08 8.29 27.17
N TYR A 217 -11.68 8.73 26.07
CA TYR A 217 -11.88 7.95 24.85
C TYR A 217 -11.53 8.77 23.60
N ASP A 218 -11.06 8.08 22.57
CA ASP A 218 -10.65 8.68 21.29
C ASP A 218 -11.67 8.29 20.20
N GLY A 219 -12.08 9.24 19.37
CA GLY A 219 -12.96 9.02 18.22
C GLY A 219 -12.26 9.36 16.92
N ALA A 220 -11.81 8.34 16.20
CA ALA A 220 -11.17 8.44 14.89
C ALA A 220 -11.40 7.17 14.07
N LEU A 221 -11.10 7.24 12.77
CA LEU A 221 -10.94 6.02 11.97
C LEU A 221 -9.73 5.22 12.46
N LEU A 222 -9.92 3.92 12.67
CA LEU A 222 -8.86 2.99 13.08
C LEU A 222 -7.78 2.91 12.00
N TYR A 223 -8.21 2.76 10.75
CA TYR A 223 -7.35 2.70 9.59
C TYR A 223 -7.40 4.06 8.86
N PRO A 224 -6.26 4.77 8.75
CA PRO A 224 -6.20 6.00 7.97
C PRO A 224 -6.53 5.76 6.50
N LEU A 225 -7.14 6.76 5.87
CA LEU A 225 -7.51 6.72 4.46
C LEU A 225 -6.57 7.60 3.63
N LYS A 226 -6.22 7.13 2.43
CA LYS A 226 -5.44 7.91 1.47
C LYS A 226 -6.26 9.10 0.97
N VAL A 227 -5.72 10.32 1.11
CA VAL A 227 -6.41 11.54 0.69
C VAL A 227 -6.61 11.57 -0.83
N MET A 228 -5.70 10.97 -1.61
CA MET A 228 -5.85 10.86 -3.07
C MET A 228 -7.10 10.10 -3.49
N GLU A 229 -7.43 9.01 -2.80
CA GLU A 229 -8.62 8.21 -3.12
C GLU A 229 -9.90 8.96 -2.77
N ILE A 230 -9.88 9.76 -1.69
CA ILE A 230 -10.99 10.67 -1.35
C ILE A 230 -11.14 11.73 -2.45
N LYS A 231 -10.04 12.31 -2.94
CA LYS A 231 -10.07 13.28 -4.04
C LYS A 231 -10.63 12.67 -5.31
N GLN A 232 -10.20 11.47 -5.70
CA GLN A 232 -10.73 10.77 -6.86
C GLN A 232 -12.22 10.45 -6.69
N LEU A 233 -12.63 10.00 -5.50
CA LEU A 233 -14.04 9.74 -5.19
C LEU A 233 -14.92 10.99 -5.32
N LEU A 234 -14.41 12.14 -4.89
CA LEU A 234 -15.11 13.42 -5.04
C LEU A 234 -15.11 13.95 -6.48
N LEU A 235 -14.15 13.53 -7.33
CA LEU A 235 -14.10 13.86 -8.76
C LEU A 235 -15.12 13.06 -9.58
N ASP A 236 -15.29 11.76 -9.31
CA ASP A 236 -16.21 10.89 -10.04
C ASP A 236 -16.98 9.91 -9.11
N PRO A 237 -17.98 10.40 -8.37
CA PRO A 237 -18.71 9.58 -7.40
C PRO A 237 -19.54 8.45 -8.04
N LEU A 238 -20.00 8.63 -9.29
CA LEU A 238 -20.82 7.63 -10.01
C LEU A 238 -19.99 6.43 -10.43
N TRP A 239 -18.76 6.66 -10.89
CA TRP A 239 -17.85 5.59 -11.27
C TRP A 239 -17.55 4.66 -10.10
N TYR A 240 -17.30 5.21 -8.91
CA TYR A 240 -16.99 4.42 -7.71
C TYR A 240 -18.19 3.65 -7.13
N GLU A 241 -19.40 4.20 -7.19
CA GLU A 241 -20.63 3.47 -6.78
C GLU A 241 -20.87 2.25 -7.67
N SER A 242 -20.67 2.39 -8.99
CA SER A 242 -20.92 1.31 -9.96
C SER A 242 -20.00 0.09 -9.80
N ARG A 243 -18.82 0.27 -9.21
CA ARG A 243 -17.79 -0.77 -9.05
C ARG A 243 -17.64 -1.31 -7.62
N GLY A 244 -18.44 -0.83 -6.68
CA GLY A 244 -18.35 -1.27 -5.28
C GLY A 244 -17.01 -0.92 -4.62
N PHE A 245 -16.55 0.31 -4.82
CA PHE A 245 -15.25 0.76 -4.32
C PHE A 245 -15.08 0.64 -2.80
N VAL A 246 -13.91 0.13 -2.40
CA VAL A 246 -13.46 0.10 -1.01
C VAL A 246 -12.16 0.91 -0.94
N PRO A 247 -12.10 2.00 -0.14
CA PRO A 247 -10.89 2.79 -0.02
C PRO A 247 -9.77 1.97 0.61
N THR A 248 -8.55 2.18 0.15
CA THR A 248 -7.34 1.57 0.69
C THR A 248 -7.13 2.06 2.12
N GLN A 249 -7.25 1.11 3.04
CA GLN A 249 -6.93 1.29 4.44
C GLN A 249 -5.43 1.09 4.64
N LEU A 250 -4.77 2.10 5.20
CA LEU A 250 -3.36 2.00 5.56
C LEU A 250 -3.20 1.33 6.92
N PRO A 251 -2.03 0.71 7.21
CA PRO A 251 -1.75 0.15 8.51
C PRO A 251 -1.99 1.19 9.62
N PRO A 252 -2.63 0.80 10.73
CA PRO A 252 -2.90 1.72 11.82
C PRO A 252 -1.57 2.09 12.48
N TRP A 253 -1.24 3.38 12.52
CA TRP A 253 -0.20 3.88 13.42
C TRP A 253 -0.78 4.15 14.81
N PRO A 254 0.06 4.25 15.86
CA PRO A 254 -0.40 4.33 17.24
C PRO A 254 -1.31 5.54 17.43
N THR A 255 -2.59 5.28 17.71
CA THR A 255 -3.46 6.25 18.35
C THR A 255 -3.64 5.79 19.78
N PRO A 256 -3.31 6.62 20.77
CA PRO A 256 -3.21 6.19 22.16
C PRO A 256 -4.41 5.40 22.69
N ASN A 257 -5.66 5.77 22.36
CA ASN A 257 -6.84 5.17 23.00
C ASN A 257 -7.97 4.67 22.07
N ILE A 258 -7.77 4.58 20.75
CA ILE A 258 -8.85 4.14 19.85
C ILE A 258 -9.25 2.68 20.08
N LEU A 259 -8.29 1.78 20.27
CA LEU A 259 -8.55 0.36 20.54
C LEU A 259 -9.27 0.17 21.89
N LYS A 260 -8.97 1.00 22.88
CA LYS A 260 -9.69 1.05 24.16
C LYS A 260 -11.15 1.45 23.95
N THR A 261 -11.38 2.47 23.13
CA THR A 261 -12.73 2.95 22.78
C THR A 261 -13.56 1.83 22.15
N GLN A 262 -12.97 1.07 21.21
CA GLN A 262 -13.62 -0.10 20.61
C GLN A 262 -13.95 -1.17 21.65
N LYS A 263 -13.01 -1.49 22.54
CA LYS A 263 -13.17 -2.53 23.55
C LYS A 263 -14.19 -2.18 24.63
N GLU A 264 -14.14 -0.98 25.19
CA GLU A 264 -14.98 -0.60 26.34
C GLU A 264 -16.38 -0.13 25.95
N LEU A 265 -16.52 0.56 24.81
CA LEU A 265 -17.80 1.13 24.37
C LEU A 265 -18.49 0.30 23.29
N SER A 266 -17.88 -0.80 22.83
CA SER A 266 -18.35 -1.56 21.65
C SER A 266 -18.66 -0.62 20.47
N TRP A 267 -17.79 0.36 20.27
CA TRP A 267 -17.96 1.40 19.26
C TRP A 267 -16.97 1.21 18.12
N ALA A 268 -17.43 1.34 16.89
CA ALA A 268 -16.62 1.39 15.68
C ALA A 268 -17.33 2.29 14.68
N SER A 269 -16.58 2.96 13.80
CA SER A 269 -17.16 3.72 12.69
C SER A 269 -17.90 2.76 11.74
N GLN A 270 -19.15 3.08 11.42
CA GLN A 270 -20.02 2.27 10.57
C GLN A 270 -20.37 2.99 9.27
N ALA A 271 -20.13 4.29 9.17
CA ALA A 271 -20.48 5.07 7.99
C ALA A 271 -19.64 4.66 6.78
N SER A 272 -20.30 4.35 5.67
CA SER A 272 -19.62 4.22 4.38
C SER A 272 -19.12 5.58 3.92
N LEU A 273 -17.83 5.69 3.61
CA LEU A 273 -17.20 6.93 3.13
C LEU A 273 -17.96 7.53 1.93
N THR A 274 -18.36 6.70 0.97
CA THR A 274 -19.06 7.16 -0.25
C THR A 274 -20.42 7.78 0.10
N ALA A 275 -21.20 7.10 0.94
CA ALA A 275 -22.49 7.60 1.40
C ALA A 275 -22.35 8.87 2.23
N ALA A 276 -21.37 8.92 3.13
CA ALA A 276 -21.06 10.06 3.98
C ALA A 276 -20.68 11.31 3.18
N LEU A 277 -19.77 11.18 2.21
CA LEU A 277 -19.36 12.29 1.34
C LEU A 277 -20.52 12.75 0.47
N LYS A 278 -21.30 11.84 -0.11
CA LYS A 278 -22.49 12.17 -0.91
C LYS A 278 -23.50 12.97 -0.12
N GLN A 279 -23.85 12.53 1.09
CA GLN A 279 -24.76 13.26 1.97
C GLN A 279 -24.22 14.66 2.32
N THR A 280 -22.91 14.75 2.56
CA THR A 280 -22.24 16.02 2.87
C THR A 280 -22.28 16.99 1.69
N LEU A 281 -21.90 16.55 0.48
CA LEU A 281 -21.93 17.38 -0.73
C LEU A 281 -23.35 17.78 -1.09
N HIS A 282 -24.31 16.86 -1.01
CA HIS A 282 -25.71 17.15 -1.31
C HIS A 282 -26.25 18.28 -0.42
N PHE A 283 -25.89 18.29 0.87
CA PHE A 283 -26.24 19.37 1.78
C PHE A 283 -25.68 20.73 1.32
N PHE A 284 -24.40 20.82 0.95
CA PHE A 284 -23.81 22.09 0.51
C PHE A 284 -24.28 22.53 -0.89
N GLN A 285 -24.65 21.60 -1.76
CA GLN A 285 -25.32 21.90 -3.02
C GLN A 285 -26.71 22.51 -2.80
N GLN A 286 -27.48 21.96 -1.86
CA GLN A 286 -28.81 22.47 -1.52
C GLN A 286 -28.75 23.79 -0.75
N PHE A 287 -27.71 23.99 0.06
CA PHE A 287 -27.53 25.17 0.89
C PHE A 287 -26.17 25.86 0.69
N PRO A 288 -25.90 26.46 -0.49
CA PRO A 288 -24.60 27.04 -0.82
C PRO A 288 -24.19 28.22 0.07
N HIS A 289 -25.14 28.89 0.72
CA HIS A 289 -24.89 30.02 1.62
C HIS A 289 -24.14 29.63 2.91
N TYR A 290 -23.98 28.33 3.18
CA TYR A 290 -23.10 27.85 4.26
C TYR A 290 -21.63 27.75 3.83
N LEU A 291 -21.31 27.85 2.54
CA LEU A 291 -19.94 27.88 2.06
C LEU A 291 -19.28 29.24 2.38
N PRO A 292 -18.03 29.26 2.88
CA PRO A 292 -17.20 30.46 2.93
C PRO A 292 -17.15 31.17 1.56
N LYS A 293 -17.16 32.51 1.54
CA LYS A 293 -16.98 33.28 0.30
C LYS A 293 -15.55 33.04 -0.24
N SER A 294 -15.43 32.56 -1.48
CA SER A 294 -14.16 32.26 -2.15
C SER A 294 -13.19 33.45 -2.13
N LYS A 295 -11.91 33.19 -1.83
CA LYS A 295 -10.78 34.15 -1.91
C LYS A 295 -9.84 33.88 -3.11
N LEU A 296 -10.18 32.96 -4.02
CA LEU A 296 -9.30 32.59 -5.13
C LEU A 296 -9.77 33.23 -6.46
N PRO A 297 -8.85 33.70 -7.32
CA PRO A 297 -9.18 34.39 -8.57
C PRO A 297 -9.84 33.45 -9.59
N GLU A 298 -10.86 33.98 -10.28
CA GLU A 298 -11.62 33.30 -11.33
C GLU A 298 -10.72 32.90 -12.51
N ALA A 299 -10.91 31.67 -13.02
CA ALA A 299 -10.21 31.15 -14.19
C ALA A 299 -11.11 31.18 -15.43
N GLU A 300 -10.51 31.48 -16.58
CA GLU A 300 -11.13 31.55 -17.90
C GLU A 300 -11.79 30.23 -18.33
N LYS A 301 -12.90 30.36 -19.06
CA LYS A 301 -13.70 29.26 -19.62
C LYS A 301 -12.99 28.64 -20.82
N VAL A 302 -12.90 27.31 -20.86
CA VAL A 302 -12.54 26.54 -22.06
C VAL A 302 -13.78 25.78 -22.55
N GLU A 303 -14.10 25.96 -23.84
CA GLU A 303 -15.23 25.36 -24.55
C GLU A 303 -14.98 23.89 -24.91
N HIS A 304 -16.05 23.07 -24.90
CA HIS A 304 -16.07 21.70 -25.42
C HIS A 304 -16.29 21.65 -26.94
N PRO A 305 -15.59 20.78 -27.70
CA PRO A 305 -15.98 20.46 -29.07
C PRO A 305 -17.06 19.37 -29.12
N LYS A 306 -17.98 19.54 -30.08
CA LYS A 306 -19.17 18.74 -30.37
C LYS A 306 -18.89 17.46 -31.18
N GLU A 307 -19.85 16.54 -31.08
CA GLU A 307 -20.09 15.31 -31.84
C GLU A 307 -19.85 15.41 -33.36
N ILE A 308 -19.41 14.29 -33.96
CA ILE A 308 -19.59 14.02 -35.40
C ILE A 308 -20.24 12.63 -35.55
N SER A 309 -21.34 12.63 -36.27
CA SER A 309 -22.27 11.54 -36.60
C SER A 309 -21.87 10.74 -37.86
N GLU A 310 -22.41 9.52 -37.93
CA GLU A 310 -22.38 8.57 -39.07
C GLU A 310 -23.23 8.99 -40.28
N ASP A 311 -22.81 8.59 -41.49
CA ASP A 311 -23.64 7.99 -42.57
C ASP A 311 -22.72 7.63 -43.78
N LYS A 312 -22.55 6.33 -44.14
CA LYS A 312 -23.26 5.51 -45.16
C LYS A 312 -22.83 5.65 -46.63
N LEU A 313 -22.51 4.52 -47.26
CA LEU A 313 -22.91 4.08 -48.63
C LEU A 313 -22.51 2.59 -48.85
N PRO A 314 -23.12 1.83 -49.79
CA PRO A 314 -23.78 0.54 -49.50
C PRO A 314 -23.27 -0.68 -50.29
N LEU A 315 -23.79 -1.86 -49.94
CA LEU A 315 -23.65 -3.16 -50.66
C LEU A 315 -24.37 -3.18 -52.02
N PRO A 316 -24.09 -4.21 -52.86
CA PRO A 316 -25.16 -5.19 -53.10
C PRO A 316 -24.72 -6.67 -53.03
N GLU A 317 -25.67 -7.49 -52.59
CA GLU A 317 -25.67 -8.95 -52.53
C GLU A 317 -25.67 -9.63 -53.91
N GLU A 318 -25.18 -10.86 -54.03
CA GLU A 318 -26.04 -12.05 -54.18
C GLU A 318 -25.26 -13.39 -54.23
N LYS A 319 -25.94 -14.42 -53.75
CA LYS A 319 -25.49 -15.80 -53.48
C LYS A 319 -25.45 -16.69 -54.73
N LYS A 320 -24.59 -17.72 -54.73
CA LYS A 320 -24.96 -19.16 -54.61
C LYS A 320 -23.87 -20.12 -55.14
N GLN A 321 -23.49 -21.06 -54.26
CA GLN A 321 -23.38 -22.51 -54.46
C GLN A 321 -22.48 -23.12 -55.57
N GLN A 322 -21.70 -24.09 -55.08
CA GLN A 322 -21.45 -25.45 -55.60
C GLN A 322 -20.04 -25.82 -56.07
N ILE A 323 -19.55 -26.82 -55.34
CA ILE A 323 -18.41 -27.71 -55.54
C ILE A 323 -18.69 -28.66 -56.70
N LYS A 324 -17.83 -28.69 -57.73
CA LYS A 324 -17.33 -29.88 -58.42
C LYS A 324 -16.38 -29.50 -59.57
N GLU A 325 -15.47 -30.41 -59.87
CA GLU A 325 -14.65 -30.53 -61.10
C GLU A 325 -13.29 -29.81 -61.14
N LEU A 326 -12.29 -30.54 -60.65
CA LEU A 326 -10.88 -30.62 -61.08
C LEU A 326 -10.32 -31.70 -60.14
N PHE A 327 -10.28 -32.99 -60.48
CA PHE A 327 -9.65 -33.60 -61.64
C PHE A 327 -10.31 -34.95 -61.95
N GLY A 328 -10.49 -35.24 -63.24
CA GLY A 328 -10.94 -36.53 -63.77
C GLY A 328 -9.78 -37.47 -64.13
N ASP A 329 -10.16 -38.74 -64.29
CA ASP A 329 -9.36 -39.96 -64.37
C ASP A 329 -8.53 -40.20 -65.64
N GLY A 330 -7.43 -40.97 -65.45
CA GLY A 330 -6.91 -42.02 -66.36
C GLY A 330 -6.04 -41.58 -67.56
N PRO A 331 -5.06 -42.41 -68.01
CA PRO A 331 -5.22 -43.86 -68.23
C PRO A 331 -4.03 -44.78 -67.84
N GLU A 332 -4.22 -46.06 -68.18
CA GLU A 332 -3.57 -47.34 -67.81
C GLU A 332 -2.13 -47.68 -68.30
N ASN A 333 -1.58 -48.70 -67.60
CA ASN A 333 -0.68 -49.81 -68.00
C ASN A 333 0.83 -49.58 -68.27
N ASN A 334 1.68 -50.12 -67.37
CA ASN A 334 2.44 -51.37 -67.59
C ASN A 334 3.35 -51.75 -66.38
N LYS A 335 3.45 -53.07 -66.11
CA LYS A 335 4.30 -53.70 -65.07
C LYS A 335 5.81 -53.70 -65.46
N PRO A 336 6.73 -54.02 -64.52
CA PRO A 336 7.16 -55.43 -64.39
C PRO A 336 7.42 -55.96 -62.95
N GLU A 337 7.19 -57.27 -62.85
CA GLU A 337 7.85 -58.36 -62.10
C GLU A 337 8.38 -58.20 -60.64
N VAL A 338 7.75 -58.95 -59.73
CA VAL A 338 8.29 -59.39 -58.44
C VAL A 338 8.70 -60.86 -58.55
N ARG A 339 9.95 -61.18 -58.22
CA ARG A 339 10.48 -62.56 -58.14
C ARG A 339 9.98 -63.27 -56.88
N LYS A 340 9.57 -64.53 -57.06
CA LYS A 340 9.25 -65.50 -55.99
C LYS A 340 10.51 -66.15 -55.42
N GLY A 341 10.51 -66.34 -54.11
CA GLY A 341 11.28 -67.34 -53.36
C GLY A 341 10.86 -67.22 -51.90
N GLY A 342 10.60 -68.24 -51.10
CA GLY A 342 10.63 -69.68 -51.21
C GLY A 342 10.08 -70.18 -49.87
N GLY A 343 9.20 -71.17 -49.88
CA GLY A 343 8.48 -71.61 -48.68
C GLY A 343 9.39 -72.33 -47.68
N VAL A 344 9.20 -72.04 -46.38
CA VAL A 344 9.68 -72.90 -45.29
C VAL A 344 8.48 -73.34 -44.44
N ARG A 345 8.35 -74.66 -44.32
CA ARG A 345 7.28 -75.40 -43.67
C ARG A 345 7.44 -75.30 -42.14
N TRP A 346 6.49 -74.63 -41.49
CA TRP A 346 6.36 -74.54 -40.03
C TRP A 346 5.42 -75.61 -39.50
N GLN A 347 5.93 -76.62 -38.78
CA GLN A 347 5.10 -77.42 -37.90
C GLN A 347 5.84 -77.70 -36.58
N LYS A 348 5.15 -77.40 -35.47
CA LYS A 348 5.52 -77.54 -34.04
C LYS A 348 6.30 -76.42 -33.31
N ILE A 349 6.30 -75.17 -33.82
CA ILE A 349 6.60 -73.97 -32.99
C ILE A 349 5.55 -72.85 -33.17
N ARG A 350 4.41 -73.09 -33.84
CA ARG A 350 3.43 -72.03 -34.15
C ARG A 350 2.64 -71.48 -32.95
N GLY A 351 2.42 -72.26 -31.90
CA GLY A 351 1.69 -71.80 -30.71
C GLY A 351 2.52 -70.84 -29.86
N TYR A 352 3.79 -71.18 -29.61
CA TYR A 352 4.67 -70.42 -28.74
C TYR A 352 5.38 -69.26 -29.43
N LEU A 353 5.80 -69.36 -30.71
CA LEU A 353 6.41 -68.22 -31.42
C LEU A 353 5.39 -67.12 -31.75
N GLY A 354 4.14 -67.49 -32.07
CA GLY A 354 3.06 -66.52 -32.23
C GLY A 354 2.74 -65.81 -30.92
N LEU A 355 2.69 -66.54 -29.80
CA LEU A 355 2.50 -65.98 -28.46
C LEU A 355 3.69 -65.12 -28.03
N ILE A 356 4.93 -65.53 -28.30
CA ILE A 356 6.15 -64.76 -27.97
C ILE A 356 6.25 -63.50 -28.85
N CYS A 357 5.92 -63.58 -30.14
CA CYS A 357 5.86 -62.41 -31.00
C CYS A 357 4.72 -61.47 -30.59
N LEU A 358 3.57 -62.00 -30.18
CA LEU A 358 2.43 -61.20 -29.70
C LEU A 358 2.70 -60.58 -28.33
N LEU A 359 3.31 -61.32 -27.39
CA LEU A 359 3.80 -60.82 -26.11
C LEU A 359 4.96 -59.84 -26.29
N GLY A 360 5.84 -60.05 -27.26
CA GLY A 360 6.90 -59.13 -27.64
C GLY A 360 6.37 -57.85 -28.27
N LEU A 361 5.32 -57.94 -29.11
CA LEU A 361 4.58 -56.79 -29.63
C LEU A 361 3.80 -56.05 -28.55
N LEU A 362 3.21 -56.77 -27.59
CA LEU A 362 2.51 -56.19 -26.44
C LEU A 362 3.48 -55.53 -25.47
N PHE A 363 4.63 -56.14 -25.23
CA PHE A 363 5.72 -55.58 -24.44
C PHE A 363 6.33 -54.37 -25.13
N TYR A 364 6.59 -54.44 -26.44
CA TYR A 364 7.03 -53.29 -27.22
C TYR A 364 5.96 -52.19 -27.23
N ALA A 365 4.68 -52.53 -27.41
CA ALA A 365 3.60 -51.55 -27.41
C ALA A 365 3.36 -50.91 -26.03
N THR A 366 3.66 -51.59 -24.92
CA THR A 366 3.41 -51.06 -23.57
C THR A 366 4.67 -50.48 -22.91
N VAL A 367 5.80 -51.20 -22.91
CA VAL A 367 7.03 -50.80 -22.22
C VAL A 367 7.79 -49.73 -22.98
N TYR A 368 7.87 -49.80 -24.31
CA TYR A 368 8.57 -48.77 -25.11
C TYR A 368 8.01 -47.36 -24.89
N PRO A 369 6.70 -47.09 -25.05
CA PRO A 369 6.19 -45.73 -24.82
C PRO A 369 6.28 -45.32 -23.35
N LEU A 370 6.17 -46.25 -22.40
CA LEU A 370 6.37 -45.96 -20.98
C LEU A 370 7.82 -45.52 -20.69
N THR A 371 8.81 -46.19 -21.29
CA THR A 371 10.22 -45.82 -21.17
C THR A 371 10.52 -44.46 -21.79
N LEU A 372 9.90 -44.13 -22.92
CA LEU A 372 10.02 -42.81 -23.53
C LEU A 372 9.45 -41.70 -22.64
N VAL A 373 8.30 -41.92 -22.00
CA VAL A 373 7.71 -40.95 -21.05
C VAL A 373 8.65 -40.69 -19.86
N VAL A 374 9.26 -41.74 -19.30
CA VAL A 374 10.23 -41.59 -18.19
C VAL A 374 11.49 -40.83 -18.63
N LEU A 375 12.06 -41.17 -19.79
CA LEU A 375 13.26 -40.51 -20.32
C LEU A 375 13.00 -39.03 -20.66
N SER A 376 11.86 -38.72 -21.31
CA SER A 376 11.46 -37.34 -21.58
C SER A 376 11.26 -36.55 -20.27
N GLY A 377 10.68 -37.16 -19.23
CA GLY A 377 10.53 -36.51 -17.93
C GLY A 377 11.86 -36.21 -17.23
N LEU A 378 12.84 -37.11 -17.34
CA LEU A 378 14.20 -36.86 -16.81
C LEU A 378 14.92 -35.74 -17.58
N ASN A 379 14.79 -35.71 -18.91
CA ASN A 379 15.35 -34.64 -19.73
C ASN A 379 14.79 -33.26 -19.32
N VAL A 380 13.47 -33.16 -19.10
CA VAL A 380 12.84 -31.93 -18.59
C VAL A 380 13.42 -31.52 -17.23
N LYS A 381 13.57 -32.48 -16.30
CA LYS A 381 14.15 -32.23 -14.99
C LYS A 381 15.59 -31.70 -15.08
N ASP A 382 16.42 -32.30 -15.92
CA ASP A 382 17.83 -31.92 -16.05
C ASP A 382 17.95 -30.51 -16.63
N ARG A 383 17.15 -30.16 -17.64
CA ARG A 383 17.09 -28.81 -18.23
C ARG A 383 16.62 -27.76 -17.23
N LEU A 384 15.58 -28.05 -16.46
CA LEU A 384 15.11 -27.17 -15.38
C LEU A 384 16.15 -27.00 -14.27
N SER A 385 16.86 -28.08 -13.91
CA SER A 385 17.92 -28.01 -12.91
C SER A 385 19.11 -27.19 -13.40
N GLN A 386 19.48 -27.30 -14.68
CA GLN A 386 20.54 -26.48 -15.28
C GLN A 386 20.15 -25.00 -15.31
N SER A 387 18.93 -24.70 -15.77
CA SER A 387 18.38 -23.34 -15.73
C SER A 387 18.42 -22.72 -14.33
N TYR A 388 18.09 -23.50 -13.30
CA TYR A 388 18.15 -23.03 -11.91
C TYR A 388 19.59 -22.72 -11.47
N GLN A 389 20.57 -23.52 -11.88
CA GLN A 389 21.99 -23.24 -11.60
C GLN A 389 22.49 -22.01 -12.36
N ASP A 390 22.12 -21.86 -13.63
CA ASP A 390 22.53 -20.72 -14.45
C ASP A 390 21.91 -19.41 -13.93
N SER A 391 20.64 -19.44 -13.49
CA SER A 391 19.99 -18.30 -12.81
C SER A 391 20.72 -17.94 -11.50
N LYS A 392 21.13 -18.93 -10.70
CA LYS A 392 21.95 -18.69 -9.50
C LYS A 392 23.34 -18.14 -9.81
N ALA A 393 23.93 -18.52 -10.93
CA ALA A 393 25.20 -17.99 -11.40
C ALA A 393 25.08 -16.58 -11.99
N GLY A 394 23.86 -16.08 -12.20
CA GLY A 394 23.59 -14.78 -12.81
C GLY A 394 23.60 -14.78 -14.34
N ASP A 395 23.71 -15.94 -14.99
CA ASP A 395 23.61 -16.07 -16.45
C ASP A 395 22.17 -16.32 -16.88
N TYR A 396 21.37 -15.25 -16.80
CA TYR A 396 19.94 -15.29 -17.13
C TYR A 396 19.67 -15.56 -18.62
N GLN A 397 20.63 -15.30 -19.51
CA GLN A 397 20.51 -15.62 -20.94
C GLN A 397 20.67 -17.12 -21.18
N GLN A 398 21.63 -17.75 -20.51
CA GLN A 398 21.76 -19.21 -20.53
C GLN A 398 20.56 -19.88 -19.86
N ALA A 399 20.10 -19.38 -18.71
CA ALA A 399 18.89 -19.88 -18.05
C ALA A 399 17.65 -19.82 -18.96
N LYS A 400 17.47 -18.71 -19.70
CA LYS A 400 16.41 -18.56 -20.71
C LYS A 400 16.53 -19.60 -21.85
N ARG A 401 17.74 -19.95 -22.28
CA ARG A 401 17.94 -20.99 -23.30
C ARG A 401 17.57 -22.38 -22.76
N GLU A 402 17.98 -22.71 -21.54
CA GLU A 402 17.68 -24.01 -20.93
C GLU A 402 16.19 -24.19 -20.63
N THR A 403 15.47 -23.14 -20.23
CA THR A 403 14.00 -23.18 -20.09
C THR A 403 13.28 -23.40 -21.41
N TYR A 404 13.74 -22.76 -22.50
CA TYR A 404 13.19 -23.02 -23.84
C TYR A 404 13.40 -24.47 -24.27
N GLN A 405 14.58 -25.05 -23.99
CA GLN A 405 14.85 -26.47 -24.25
C GLN A 405 13.97 -27.39 -23.37
N ALA A 406 13.72 -27.01 -22.12
CA ALA A 406 12.78 -27.72 -21.25
C ALA A 406 11.36 -27.72 -21.82
N GLN A 407 10.91 -26.60 -22.40
CA GLN A 407 9.59 -26.49 -23.04
C GLN A 407 9.46 -27.43 -24.25
N LEU A 408 10.50 -27.52 -25.08
CA LEU A 408 10.54 -28.47 -26.19
C LEU A 408 10.48 -29.92 -25.68
N ALA A 409 11.23 -30.24 -24.62
CA ALA A 409 11.20 -31.57 -24.00
C ALA A 409 9.83 -31.92 -23.37
N VAL A 410 9.08 -30.93 -22.85
CA VAL A 410 7.69 -31.14 -22.41
C VAL A 410 6.75 -31.39 -23.60
N GLY A 411 6.98 -30.74 -24.75
CA GLY A 411 6.28 -31.05 -25.99
C GLY A 411 6.45 -32.51 -26.41
N GLU A 412 7.68 -33.03 -26.35
CA GLU A 412 7.97 -34.45 -26.59
C GLU A 412 7.27 -35.36 -25.57
N LEU A 413 7.31 -35.00 -24.28
CA LEU A 413 6.61 -35.73 -23.21
C LEU A 413 5.09 -35.82 -23.47
N LYS A 414 4.46 -34.72 -23.87
CA LYS A 414 3.03 -34.68 -24.23
C LYS A 414 2.72 -35.54 -25.45
N SER A 415 3.58 -35.50 -26.47
CA SER A 415 3.46 -36.35 -27.66
C SER A 415 3.52 -37.83 -27.27
N ASN A 416 4.51 -38.22 -26.46
CA ASN A 416 4.68 -39.58 -25.96
C ASN A 416 3.51 -40.03 -25.07
N LEU A 417 2.96 -39.15 -24.22
CA LEU A 417 1.75 -39.40 -23.44
C LEU A 417 0.50 -39.54 -24.32
N SER A 418 0.43 -38.81 -25.44
CA SER A 418 -0.70 -38.91 -26.37
C SER A 418 -0.74 -40.26 -27.09
N ALA A 419 0.43 -40.86 -27.35
CA ALA A 419 0.53 -42.22 -27.89
C ALA A 419 -0.05 -43.27 -26.92
N LEU A 420 -0.06 -42.99 -25.62
CA LEU A 420 -0.65 -43.87 -24.60
C LEU A 420 -2.19 -43.78 -24.52
N LYS A 421 -2.84 -42.86 -25.24
CA LYS A 421 -4.32 -42.72 -25.24
C LYS A 421 -5.05 -43.97 -25.76
N LEU A 422 -4.40 -44.77 -26.62
CA LEU A 422 -4.93 -46.05 -27.07
C LEU A 422 -5.16 -47.03 -25.91
N PHE A 423 -4.30 -47.02 -24.88
CA PHE A 423 -4.47 -47.85 -23.68
C PHE A 423 -5.62 -47.36 -22.81
N ARG A 424 -5.81 -46.04 -22.72
CA ARG A 424 -6.97 -45.43 -22.04
C ARG A 424 -8.30 -45.86 -22.67
N ALA A 425 -8.37 -45.95 -24.00
CA ALA A 425 -9.58 -46.37 -24.71
C ALA A 425 -9.99 -47.83 -24.42
N VAL A 426 -9.04 -48.68 -24.06
CA VAL A 426 -9.24 -50.10 -23.71
C VAL A 426 -9.32 -50.30 -22.18
N GLY A 427 -9.33 -49.21 -21.39
CA GLY A 427 -9.44 -49.26 -19.93
C GLY A 427 -8.16 -49.65 -19.18
N LEU A 428 -7.01 -49.69 -19.87
CA LEU A 428 -5.70 -50.00 -19.26
C LEU A 428 -4.98 -48.72 -18.84
N PHE A 429 -4.34 -48.74 -17.66
CA PHE A 429 -3.51 -47.65 -17.12
C PHE A 429 -4.21 -46.29 -17.01
N THR A 430 -5.54 -46.26 -16.87
CA THR A 430 -6.34 -45.01 -16.86
C THR A 430 -5.92 -44.05 -15.76
N THR A 431 -5.71 -44.55 -14.54
CA THR A 431 -5.23 -43.78 -13.38
C THR A 431 -3.79 -43.30 -13.56
N THR A 432 -2.91 -44.15 -14.11
CA THR A 432 -1.52 -43.81 -14.44
C THR A 432 -1.42 -42.71 -15.48
N ILE A 433 -2.15 -42.83 -16.60
CA ILE A 433 -2.18 -41.81 -17.65
C ILE A 433 -2.73 -40.48 -17.10
N GLN A 434 -3.76 -40.53 -16.24
CA GLN A 434 -4.31 -39.33 -15.61
C GLN A 434 -3.32 -38.65 -14.66
N ALA A 435 -2.68 -39.39 -13.75
CA ALA A 435 -1.66 -38.85 -12.84
C ALA A 435 -0.47 -38.27 -13.61
N THR A 436 -0.02 -38.94 -14.67
CA THR A 436 1.11 -38.47 -15.50
C THR A 436 0.73 -37.23 -16.32
N SER A 437 -0.53 -37.11 -16.75
CA SER A 437 -1.05 -35.91 -17.40
C SER A 437 -1.07 -34.71 -16.45
N GLN A 438 -1.49 -34.90 -15.21
CA GLN A 438 -1.49 -33.84 -14.19
C GLN A 438 -0.07 -33.40 -13.82
N LEU A 439 0.86 -34.35 -13.70
CA LEU A 439 2.29 -34.04 -13.52
C LEU A 439 2.85 -33.23 -14.69
N THR A 440 2.46 -33.56 -15.93
CA THR A 440 2.90 -32.84 -17.13
C THR A 440 2.37 -31.41 -17.17
N GLU A 441 1.13 -31.20 -16.73
CA GLU A 441 0.54 -29.86 -16.58
C GLU A 441 1.29 -29.01 -15.54
N ILE A 442 1.66 -29.62 -14.39
CA ILE A 442 2.48 -28.93 -13.38
C ILE A 442 3.87 -28.61 -13.93
N LEU A 443 4.50 -29.53 -14.65
CA LEU A 443 5.82 -29.31 -15.27
C LEU A 443 5.77 -28.17 -16.30
N GLU A 444 4.74 -28.11 -17.13
CA GLU A 444 4.52 -27.01 -18.07
C GLU A 444 4.38 -25.68 -17.34
N LYS A 445 3.51 -25.60 -16.32
CA LYS A 445 3.36 -24.37 -15.52
C LYS A 445 4.64 -23.99 -14.76
N THR A 446 5.43 -24.98 -14.36
CA THR A 446 6.74 -24.74 -13.76
C THR A 446 7.70 -24.10 -14.79
N ILE A 447 7.74 -24.62 -16.02
CA ILE A 447 8.60 -24.06 -17.07
C ILE A 447 8.14 -22.67 -17.47
N ASP A 448 6.84 -22.47 -17.70
CA ASP A 448 6.26 -21.16 -18.01
C ASP A 448 6.66 -20.13 -16.96
N GLY A 449 6.56 -20.51 -15.68
CA GLY A 449 6.91 -19.65 -14.56
C GLY A 449 8.39 -19.33 -14.44
N VAL A 450 9.27 -20.34 -14.50
CA VAL A 450 10.74 -20.16 -14.44
C VAL A 450 11.26 -19.41 -15.66
N GLN A 451 10.66 -19.64 -16.84
CA GLN A 451 11.00 -18.91 -18.06
C GLN A 451 10.62 -17.44 -17.94
N ALA A 452 9.39 -17.14 -17.50
CA ALA A 452 8.94 -15.77 -17.29
C ALA A 452 9.81 -15.05 -16.25
N GLN A 453 10.17 -15.71 -15.14
CA GLN A 453 11.10 -15.16 -14.17
C GLN A 453 12.47 -14.86 -14.79
N SER A 454 13.04 -15.79 -15.56
CA SER A 454 14.34 -15.62 -16.23
C SER A 454 14.33 -14.47 -17.23
N VAL A 455 13.22 -14.29 -17.96
CA VAL A 455 13.01 -13.15 -18.88
C VAL A 455 12.96 -11.84 -18.09
N GLY A 456 12.23 -11.79 -16.98
CA GLY A 456 12.16 -10.61 -16.12
C GLY A 456 13.52 -10.24 -15.51
N GLN A 457 14.26 -11.22 -15.00
CA GLN A 457 15.61 -11.04 -14.48
C GLN A 457 16.56 -10.51 -15.57
N ALA A 458 16.50 -11.07 -16.78
CA ALA A 458 17.29 -10.61 -17.91
C ALA A 458 16.95 -9.17 -18.30
N ALA A 459 15.68 -8.79 -18.31
CA ALA A 459 15.23 -7.42 -18.59
C ALA A 459 15.72 -6.42 -17.53
N LEU A 460 15.70 -6.79 -16.24
CA LEU A 460 16.29 -5.98 -15.18
C LEU A 460 17.80 -5.77 -15.37
N VAL A 461 18.56 -6.85 -15.62
CA VAL A 461 20.02 -6.72 -15.87
C VAL A 461 20.30 -5.86 -17.09
N GLU A 462 19.51 -6.01 -18.14
CA GLU A 462 19.64 -5.18 -19.33
C GLU A 462 19.30 -3.71 -19.06
N SER A 463 18.30 -3.45 -18.21
CA SER A 463 17.96 -2.09 -17.77
C SER A 463 19.13 -1.42 -17.05
N LEU A 464 19.85 -2.17 -16.20
CA LEU A 464 21.05 -1.67 -15.51
C LEU A 464 22.17 -1.30 -16.48
N LYS A 465 22.35 -2.05 -17.57
CA LYS A 465 23.34 -1.72 -18.61
C LYS A 465 22.95 -0.48 -19.42
N VAL A 466 21.66 -0.26 -19.63
CA VAL A 466 21.15 0.97 -20.27
C VAL A 466 21.36 2.17 -19.36
N ILE A 467 21.05 2.01 -18.07
CA ILE A 467 21.24 3.05 -17.04
C ILE A 467 22.71 3.45 -16.92
N SER A 468 23.64 2.48 -16.89
CA SER A 468 25.07 2.75 -16.80
C SER A 468 25.70 3.34 -18.07
N GLY A 469 24.95 3.44 -19.16
CA GLY A 469 25.48 3.87 -20.47
C GLY A 469 26.29 2.81 -21.20
N GLY A 470 26.32 1.56 -20.72
CA GLY A 470 27.01 0.45 -21.36
C GLY A 470 26.33 -0.07 -22.64
N LYS A 471 25.05 0.27 -22.84
CA LYS A 471 24.27 -0.09 -24.04
C LYS A 471 23.15 0.91 -24.31
N GLU A 472 22.83 1.15 -25.58
CA GLU A 472 21.61 1.88 -25.94
C GLU A 472 20.38 0.96 -25.88
N GLY A 473 19.27 1.47 -25.33
CA GLY A 473 18.01 0.75 -25.24
C GLY A 473 16.88 1.62 -24.70
N ASP A 474 15.64 1.15 -24.87
CA ASP A 474 14.43 1.78 -24.32
C ASP A 474 14.20 1.24 -22.90
N LEU A 475 14.47 2.10 -21.92
CA LEU A 475 14.37 1.74 -20.50
C LEU A 475 12.92 1.47 -20.07
N ASN A 476 11.96 2.22 -20.61
CA ASN A 476 10.54 2.03 -20.30
C ASN A 476 10.07 0.66 -20.78
N LYS A 477 10.48 0.26 -21.99
CA LYS A 477 10.19 -1.08 -22.52
C LYS A 477 10.77 -2.19 -21.61
N LEU A 478 12.01 -2.04 -21.16
CA LEU A 478 12.67 -3.02 -20.30
C LEU A 478 12.00 -3.14 -18.92
N TYR A 479 11.54 -2.03 -18.35
CA TYR A 479 10.77 -2.03 -17.10
C TYR A 479 9.41 -2.73 -17.25
N LEU A 480 8.67 -2.40 -18.31
CA LEU A 480 7.39 -3.05 -18.60
C LEU A 480 7.57 -4.55 -18.89
N GLU A 481 8.63 -4.94 -19.60
CA GLU A 481 8.97 -6.34 -19.87
C GLU A 481 9.31 -7.08 -18.57
N ALA A 482 10.09 -6.47 -17.68
CA ALA A 482 10.40 -7.04 -16.37
C ALA A 482 9.13 -7.25 -15.52
N GLU A 483 8.32 -6.21 -15.35
CA GLU A 483 7.10 -6.27 -14.55
C GLU A 483 6.10 -7.30 -15.09
N ALA A 484 5.82 -7.27 -16.40
CA ALA A 484 4.91 -8.22 -17.03
C ALA A 484 5.39 -9.67 -16.86
N SER A 485 6.69 -9.91 -17.03
CA SER A 485 7.27 -11.24 -16.91
C SER A 485 7.25 -11.76 -15.46
N PHE A 486 7.50 -10.89 -14.47
CA PHE A 486 7.39 -11.29 -13.06
C PHE A 486 5.94 -11.55 -12.62
N ASN A 487 4.97 -10.79 -13.14
CA ASN A 487 3.55 -11.06 -12.91
C ASN A 487 3.14 -12.44 -13.47
N GLN A 488 3.56 -12.75 -14.70
CA GLN A 488 3.31 -14.06 -15.32
C GLN A 488 4.00 -15.21 -14.55
N ALA A 489 5.21 -14.97 -14.06
CA ALA A 489 5.94 -15.93 -13.24
C ALA A 489 5.21 -16.21 -11.92
N GLU A 490 4.69 -15.18 -11.26
CA GLU A 490 3.99 -15.31 -9.98
C GLU A 490 2.68 -16.11 -10.15
N GLU A 491 1.92 -15.81 -11.20
CA GLU A 491 0.71 -16.57 -11.53
C GLU A 491 1.03 -18.05 -11.75
N SER A 492 2.01 -18.36 -12.60
CA SER A 492 2.34 -19.73 -12.99
C SER A 492 2.93 -20.54 -11.84
N LEU A 493 3.88 -19.96 -11.10
CA LEU A 493 4.52 -20.63 -9.96
C LEU A 493 3.60 -20.70 -8.73
N GLY A 494 2.70 -19.74 -8.55
CA GLY A 494 1.67 -19.78 -7.51
C GLY A 494 0.70 -20.95 -7.71
N LEU A 495 0.29 -21.22 -8.96
CA LEU A 495 -0.51 -22.40 -9.29
C LEU A 495 0.23 -23.71 -8.99
N VAL A 496 1.52 -23.78 -9.34
CA VAL A 496 2.38 -24.94 -9.05
C VAL A 496 2.51 -25.16 -7.55
N GLN A 497 2.81 -24.11 -6.78
CA GLN A 497 2.93 -24.19 -5.33
C GLN A 497 1.62 -24.62 -4.66
N GLY A 498 0.49 -24.10 -5.12
CA GLY A 498 -0.84 -24.50 -4.65
C GLY A 498 -1.11 -25.98 -4.88
N ARG A 499 -0.78 -26.50 -6.06
CA ARG A 499 -0.91 -27.93 -6.40
C ARG A 499 0.04 -28.83 -5.61
N LEU A 500 1.30 -28.40 -5.45
CA LEU A 500 2.30 -29.14 -4.67
C LEU A 500 2.05 -29.10 -3.16
N SER A 501 1.13 -28.25 -2.69
CA SER A 501 0.73 -28.19 -1.28
C SER A 501 -0.52 -29.04 -0.98
N ASP A 502 -1.22 -29.56 -1.99
CA ASP A 502 -2.41 -30.40 -1.84
C ASP A 502 -2.01 -31.85 -1.47
N PRO A 503 -2.29 -32.33 -0.25
CA PRO A 503 -1.93 -33.68 0.18
C PRO A 503 -2.60 -34.77 -0.66
N VAL A 504 -3.81 -34.51 -1.17
CA VAL A 504 -4.59 -35.46 -1.98
C VAL A 504 -3.95 -35.63 -3.37
N PHE A 505 -3.46 -34.52 -3.95
CA PHE A 505 -2.73 -34.57 -5.20
C PHE A 505 -1.43 -35.36 -5.07
N ILE A 506 -0.66 -35.13 -4.00
CA ILE A 506 0.61 -35.84 -3.78
C ILE A 506 0.38 -37.34 -3.58
N SER A 507 -0.58 -37.71 -2.72
CA SER A 507 -0.87 -39.13 -2.46
C SER A 507 -1.38 -39.85 -3.71
N SER A 508 -2.33 -39.25 -4.44
CA SER A 508 -2.90 -39.83 -5.67
C SER A 508 -1.89 -39.93 -6.81
N THR A 509 -0.85 -39.10 -6.82
CA THR A 509 0.22 -39.18 -7.83
C THR A 509 1.25 -40.27 -7.50
N ILE A 510 1.61 -40.41 -6.22
CA ILE A 510 2.62 -41.35 -5.74
C ILE A 510 2.10 -42.80 -5.75
N GLU A 511 0.84 -43.02 -5.33
CA GLU A 511 0.25 -44.35 -5.20
C GLU A 511 0.10 -45.10 -6.53
N VAL A 512 0.11 -44.37 -7.64
CA VAL A 512 -0.10 -44.91 -8.99
C VAL A 512 1.18 -45.52 -9.58
N TRP A 513 2.34 -45.28 -8.96
CA TRP A 513 3.63 -45.84 -9.36
C TRP A 513 4.33 -46.57 -8.20
N PRO A 514 3.88 -47.78 -7.82
CA PRO A 514 4.39 -48.49 -6.64
C PRO A 514 5.89 -48.74 -6.67
N PHE A 515 6.44 -49.02 -7.85
CA PHE A 515 7.86 -49.30 -8.06
C PHE A 515 8.77 -48.06 -7.97
N PHE A 516 8.21 -46.84 -8.10
CA PHE A 516 8.98 -45.58 -8.08
C PHE A 516 8.56 -44.65 -6.94
N LYS A 517 7.77 -45.17 -5.97
CA LYS A 517 7.18 -44.42 -4.86
C LYS A 517 8.18 -43.51 -4.14
N ASP A 518 9.29 -44.07 -3.67
CA ASP A 518 10.29 -43.33 -2.89
C ASP A 518 11.00 -42.26 -3.72
N ILE A 519 11.27 -42.56 -4.99
CA ILE A 519 11.92 -41.63 -5.94
C ILE A 519 10.99 -40.47 -6.28
N LEU A 520 9.70 -40.74 -6.55
CA LEU A 520 8.71 -39.72 -6.85
C LEU A 520 8.45 -38.83 -5.64
N GLN A 521 8.34 -39.41 -4.45
CA GLN A 521 8.17 -38.67 -3.21
C GLN A 521 9.34 -37.71 -2.95
N ALA A 522 10.58 -38.19 -3.07
CA ALA A 522 11.77 -37.36 -2.89
C ALA A 522 11.86 -36.21 -3.91
N ASN A 523 11.55 -36.48 -5.18
CA ASN A 523 11.57 -35.46 -6.22
C ASN A 523 10.46 -34.42 -6.05
N LEU A 524 9.24 -34.81 -5.67
CA LEU A 524 8.12 -33.89 -5.43
C LEU A 524 8.35 -33.00 -4.21
N MET A 525 8.86 -33.56 -3.11
CA MET A 525 9.25 -32.77 -1.93
C MET A 525 10.40 -31.82 -2.25
N GLY A 526 11.41 -32.28 -3.00
CA GLY A 526 12.53 -31.46 -3.45
C GLY A 526 12.08 -30.31 -4.37
N LEU A 527 11.13 -30.58 -5.27
CA LEU A 527 10.51 -29.56 -6.13
C LEU A 527 9.74 -28.53 -5.29
N GLY A 528 8.91 -28.97 -4.34
CA GLY A 528 8.17 -28.08 -3.44
C GLY A 528 9.09 -27.14 -2.65
N LYS A 529 10.21 -27.64 -2.13
CA LYS A 529 11.21 -26.82 -1.44
C LYS A 529 11.85 -25.78 -2.37
N ARG A 530 12.29 -26.19 -3.56
CA ARG A 530 12.88 -25.29 -4.56
C ARG A 530 11.87 -24.22 -5.00
N MET A 531 10.60 -24.59 -5.19
CA MET A 531 9.53 -23.65 -5.56
C MET A 531 9.27 -22.62 -4.47
N ALA A 532 9.33 -22.99 -3.18
CA ALA A 532 9.21 -22.04 -2.09
C ALA A 532 10.38 -21.03 -2.05
N GLU A 533 11.62 -21.50 -2.27
CA GLU A 533 12.81 -20.64 -2.38
C GLU A 533 12.70 -19.70 -3.60
N THR A 534 12.31 -20.24 -4.75
CA THR A 534 12.09 -19.46 -5.99
C THR A 534 10.99 -18.42 -5.80
N GLY A 535 9.89 -18.76 -5.12
CA GLY A 535 8.80 -17.82 -4.82
C GLY A 535 9.25 -16.62 -3.99
N GLN A 536 10.10 -16.82 -2.98
CA GLN A 536 10.67 -15.72 -2.20
C GLN A 536 11.62 -14.84 -3.02
N SER A 537 12.42 -15.43 -3.92
CA SER A 537 13.26 -14.65 -4.85
C SER A 537 12.39 -13.83 -5.80
N LEU A 538 11.37 -14.46 -6.39
CA LEU A 538 10.46 -13.84 -7.33
C LEU A 538 9.73 -12.64 -6.73
N GLN A 539 9.24 -12.75 -5.49
CA GLN A 539 8.57 -11.63 -4.82
C GLN A 539 9.49 -10.41 -4.68
N ARG A 540 10.76 -10.63 -4.33
CA ARG A 540 11.77 -9.56 -4.24
C ARG A 540 12.07 -8.94 -5.61
N GLU A 541 12.24 -9.77 -6.62
CA GLU A 541 12.52 -9.34 -8.00
C GLU A 541 11.35 -8.57 -8.62
N LYS A 542 10.12 -9.04 -8.41
CA LYS A 542 8.89 -8.34 -8.81
C LYS A 542 8.80 -6.97 -8.16
N LEU A 543 9.01 -6.91 -6.84
CA LEU A 543 8.94 -5.66 -6.10
C LEU A 543 10.02 -4.67 -6.56
N LEU A 544 11.23 -5.17 -6.83
CA LEU A 544 12.29 -4.35 -7.45
C LEU A 544 11.86 -3.80 -8.81
N SER A 545 11.22 -4.61 -9.67
CA SER A 545 10.74 -4.14 -10.98
C SER A 545 9.67 -3.03 -10.90
N GLN A 546 8.90 -2.99 -9.80
CA GLN A 546 7.88 -1.96 -9.56
C GLN A 546 8.47 -0.68 -8.95
N VAL A 547 9.51 -0.82 -8.13
CA VAL A 547 10.16 0.30 -7.43
C VAL A 547 11.22 0.99 -8.30
N LEU A 548 11.94 0.23 -9.13
CA LEU A 548 13.06 0.72 -9.92
C LEU A 548 12.69 1.88 -10.88
N PRO A 549 11.54 1.88 -11.59
CA PRO A 549 11.11 3.03 -12.40
C PRO A 549 10.86 4.29 -11.55
N GLY A 550 10.42 4.09 -10.31
CA GLY A 550 10.24 5.15 -9.32
C GLY A 550 11.57 5.67 -8.76
N LEU A 551 12.66 4.89 -8.81
CA LEU A 551 14.00 5.35 -8.45
C LEU A 551 14.70 6.03 -9.63
N ILE A 552 14.61 5.45 -10.81
CA ILE A 552 15.30 5.91 -12.02
C ILE A 552 14.24 6.03 -13.11
N PRO A 553 13.66 7.24 -13.29
CA PRO A 553 12.59 7.42 -14.25
C PRO A 553 13.15 7.30 -15.68
N PRO A 554 12.40 6.68 -16.62
CA PRO A 554 12.84 6.56 -18.01
C PRO A 554 12.89 7.89 -18.76
N SER A 555 12.28 8.93 -18.20
CA SER A 555 12.27 10.29 -18.74
C SER A 555 12.40 11.31 -17.61
N GLY A 556 13.08 12.42 -17.85
CA GLY A 556 13.28 13.51 -16.90
C GLY A 556 14.55 13.36 -16.06
N LYS A 557 14.80 14.37 -15.21
CA LYS A 557 16.00 14.47 -14.38
C LYS A 557 15.70 14.05 -12.94
N ARG A 558 16.55 13.21 -12.36
CA ARG A 558 16.49 12.81 -10.95
C ARG A 558 17.88 12.74 -10.33
N SER A 559 18.08 13.43 -9.22
CA SER A 559 19.37 13.50 -8.52
C SER A 559 19.30 12.86 -7.13
N TYR A 560 20.41 12.27 -6.70
CA TYR A 560 20.60 11.71 -5.37
C TYR A 560 21.90 12.21 -4.76
N LEU A 561 21.87 12.54 -3.48
CA LEU A 561 23.04 12.96 -2.72
C LEU A 561 23.71 11.74 -2.11
N ILE A 562 25.01 11.55 -2.34
CA ILE A 562 25.83 10.60 -1.62
C ILE A 562 26.61 11.36 -0.54
N LEU A 563 26.59 10.84 0.68
CA LEU A 563 27.37 11.32 1.82
C LEU A 563 28.37 10.24 2.23
N LEU A 564 29.59 10.66 2.49
CA LEU A 564 30.71 9.76 2.76
C LEU A 564 31.22 10.07 4.16
N ALA A 565 31.02 9.13 5.07
CA ALA A 565 31.34 9.29 6.48
C ALA A 565 32.70 8.70 6.82
N ASP A 566 33.54 9.53 7.43
CA ASP A 566 34.84 9.17 7.99
C ASP A 566 34.69 8.78 9.47
N SER A 567 35.08 7.54 9.77
CA SER A 567 34.91 6.91 11.08
C SER A 567 35.91 7.39 12.15
N SER A 568 36.86 8.26 11.80
CA SER A 568 37.86 8.84 12.70
C SER A 568 37.25 9.64 13.85
N ILE A 569 36.08 10.25 13.63
CA ILE A 569 35.31 10.97 14.64
C ILE A 569 33.97 10.24 14.86
N SER A 570 33.74 9.81 16.10
CA SER A 570 32.51 9.08 16.44
C SER A 570 31.25 9.93 16.25
N ARG A 571 30.33 9.40 15.46
CA ARG A 571 28.96 9.90 15.23
C ARG A 571 28.00 8.71 15.20
N PRO A 572 26.70 8.89 15.49
CA PRO A 572 25.72 7.80 15.55
C PRO A 572 25.63 6.94 14.28
N ARG A 573 26.09 7.44 13.13
CA ARG A 573 25.97 6.82 11.81
C ARG A 573 27.29 6.60 11.08
N GLY A 574 28.34 6.29 11.82
CA GLY A 574 29.57 5.76 11.23
C GLY A 574 30.67 6.80 10.95
N GLY A 575 30.48 8.07 11.32
CA GLY A 575 31.55 9.06 11.17
C GLY A 575 31.11 10.49 10.90
N VAL A 576 32.04 11.42 10.72
CA VAL A 576 31.76 12.78 10.22
C VAL A 576 31.71 12.77 8.70
N ILE A 577 30.83 13.58 8.09
CA ILE A 577 30.76 13.68 6.64
C ILE A 577 31.94 14.52 6.13
N ASN A 578 32.88 13.89 5.44
CA ASN A 578 34.06 14.57 4.87
C ASN A 578 33.90 14.85 3.37
N SER A 579 33.09 14.08 2.68
CA SER A 579 32.89 14.23 1.24
C SER A 579 31.44 13.97 0.88
N TYR A 580 31.01 14.62 -0.20
CA TYR A 580 29.68 14.42 -0.76
C TYR A 580 29.79 14.21 -2.26
N GLY A 581 28.78 13.59 -2.85
CA GLY A 581 28.67 13.47 -4.29
C GLY A 581 27.24 13.53 -4.77
N GLU A 582 27.06 13.81 -6.05
CA GLU A 582 25.74 13.83 -6.70
C GLU A 582 25.69 12.74 -7.76
N ILE A 583 24.67 11.89 -7.69
CA ILE A 583 24.30 10.96 -8.76
C ILE A 583 23.15 11.61 -9.52
N ILE A 584 23.36 11.92 -10.80
CA ILE A 584 22.33 12.48 -11.67
C ILE A 584 21.92 11.46 -12.73
N PHE A 585 20.64 11.13 -12.74
CA PHE A 585 19.98 10.41 -13.83
C PHE A 585 19.21 11.41 -14.69
N GLU A 586 19.35 11.29 -16.01
CA GLU A 586 18.60 12.07 -16.98
C GLU A 586 18.13 11.13 -18.09
N ASP A 587 16.82 11.10 -18.32
CA ASP A 587 16.15 10.19 -19.26
C ASP A 587 16.57 8.73 -19.07
N GLY A 588 16.61 8.30 -17.80
CA GLY A 588 16.97 6.94 -17.42
C GLY A 588 18.46 6.60 -17.53
N ARG A 589 19.32 7.55 -17.92
CA ARG A 589 20.77 7.34 -18.04
C ARG A 589 21.52 8.06 -16.94
N LEU A 590 22.51 7.38 -16.38
CA LEU A 590 23.45 7.97 -15.45
C LEU A 590 24.40 8.91 -16.20
N GLN A 591 24.45 10.18 -15.81
CA GLN A 591 25.25 11.20 -16.51
C GLN A 591 26.70 11.20 -16.02
N LYS A 592 26.90 11.51 -14.74
CA LYS A 592 28.22 11.56 -14.10
C LYS A 592 28.05 11.52 -12.59
N ILE A 593 29.01 10.91 -11.90
CA ILE A 593 29.13 11.00 -10.44
C ILE A 593 30.28 11.95 -10.14
N ASN A 594 29.97 13.10 -9.55
CA ASN A 594 30.99 14.03 -9.06
C ASN A 594 31.10 13.88 -7.55
N ILE A 595 32.31 13.76 -7.03
CA ILE A 595 32.59 13.69 -5.59
C ILE A 595 33.49 14.87 -5.26
N GLU A 596 33.09 15.61 -4.25
CA GLU A 596 33.78 16.80 -3.78
C GLU A 596 33.99 16.75 -2.26
N ASP A 597 34.99 17.49 -1.82
CA ASP A 597 35.22 17.75 -0.40
C ASP A 597 34.11 18.66 0.13
N ILE A 598 33.63 18.37 1.34
CA ILE A 598 32.60 19.15 2.01
C ILE A 598 33.02 20.63 2.19
N ALA A 599 34.32 20.92 2.29
CA ALA A 599 34.83 22.29 2.44
C ALA A 599 34.41 23.21 1.28
N LYS A 600 34.26 22.67 0.06
CA LYS A 600 33.90 23.48 -1.12
C LYS A 600 32.48 24.02 -1.08
N ILE A 601 31.55 23.28 -0.49
CA ILE A 601 30.14 23.70 -0.40
C ILE A 601 29.89 24.58 0.84
N GLU A 602 30.82 24.55 1.81
CA GLU A 602 30.78 25.37 3.03
C GLU A 602 31.41 26.77 2.85
N GLU A 603 32.39 26.95 1.94
CA GLU A 603 32.98 28.28 1.64
C GLU A 603 31.98 29.30 1.07
N ASP A 604 30.91 28.85 0.40
CA ASP A 604 29.86 29.72 -0.17
C ASP A 604 28.70 30.04 0.80
N SER A 605 28.77 29.56 2.05
CA SER A 605 27.67 29.62 3.03
C SER A 605 27.44 31.01 3.66
N ASP A 606 28.44 31.89 3.65
CA ASP A 606 28.37 33.25 4.23
C ASP A 606 27.40 34.21 3.51
N LYS A 607 26.85 33.82 2.35
CA LYS A 607 25.96 34.65 1.51
C LYS A 607 24.47 34.28 1.57
N LEU A 608 24.08 33.26 2.33
CA LEU A 608 22.72 32.71 2.29
C LEU A 608 21.86 33.14 3.48
N ALA A 609 20.68 33.71 3.17
CA ALA A 609 19.69 34.26 4.11
C ALA A 609 19.49 33.43 5.40
N GLU A 610 19.30 34.13 6.53
CA GLU A 610 19.13 33.50 7.84
C GLU A 610 17.92 32.56 7.87
N PRO A 611 18.07 31.35 8.44
CA PRO A 611 16.94 30.42 8.59
C PRO A 611 15.85 31.01 9.51
N PRO A 612 14.58 30.60 9.33
CA PRO A 612 13.48 30.92 10.24
C PRO A 612 13.86 30.59 11.69
N LYS A 613 13.40 31.40 12.65
CA LYS A 613 13.81 31.27 14.06
C LYS A 613 13.51 29.89 14.64
N GLU A 614 12.46 29.21 14.16
CA GLU A 614 12.10 27.84 14.58
C GLU A 614 13.11 26.77 14.12
N ALA A 615 13.88 27.03 13.06
CA ALA A 615 14.85 26.10 12.48
C ALA A 615 16.27 26.24 13.08
N LYS A 616 16.59 27.40 13.68
CA LYS A 616 17.92 27.68 14.26
C LYS A 616 18.26 26.79 15.46
N GLU A 617 17.27 26.31 16.22
CA GLU A 617 17.50 25.50 17.43
C GLU A 617 17.60 23.98 17.15
N LEU A 618 17.17 23.52 15.98
CA LEU A 618 17.06 22.09 15.64
C LEU A 618 17.92 21.66 14.44
N ILE A 619 18.32 22.59 13.56
CA ILE A 619 19.03 22.27 12.32
C ILE A 619 20.46 22.77 12.43
N MET A 620 21.40 21.85 12.60
CA MET A 620 22.81 22.16 12.35
C MET A 620 22.93 22.57 10.88
N ALA A 621 23.28 23.84 10.63
CA ALA A 621 23.13 24.49 9.33
C ALA A 621 24.15 24.03 8.26
N SER A 622 25.01 23.07 8.58
CA SER A 622 26.09 22.57 7.73
C SER A 622 25.81 21.13 7.25
N LEU A 623 26.21 20.83 6.01
CA LEU A 623 26.08 19.49 5.46
C LEU A 623 26.98 18.50 6.21
N LYS A 624 28.14 18.96 6.72
CA LYS A 624 29.06 18.21 7.56
C LYS A 624 28.44 17.68 8.85
N ASP A 625 27.57 18.47 9.49
CA ASP A 625 26.94 18.14 10.77
C ASP A 625 25.50 17.59 10.59
N SER A 626 25.12 17.21 9.37
CA SER A 626 23.77 16.70 9.10
C SER A 626 23.50 15.30 9.70
N ASN A 627 24.52 14.55 10.09
CA ASN A 627 24.39 13.17 10.60
C ASN A 627 24.48 12.99 12.13
N PHE A 628 24.24 14.06 12.90
CA PHE A 628 24.20 13.99 14.37
C PHE A 628 23.02 13.20 14.92
N GLU A 629 21.92 13.10 14.15
CA GLU A 629 20.76 12.31 14.55
C GLU A 629 21.03 10.82 14.35
N ALA A 630 20.67 10.03 15.35
CA ALA A 630 20.77 8.58 15.25
C ALA A 630 19.72 8.01 14.29
N ASP A 631 18.61 8.71 14.04
CA ASP A 631 17.62 8.35 13.03
C ASP A 631 18.04 8.86 11.64
N PHE A 632 18.41 7.94 10.74
CA PHE A 632 18.94 8.33 9.43
C PHE A 632 17.92 9.06 8.53
N PRO A 633 16.62 8.72 8.49
CA PRO A 633 15.64 9.50 7.74
C PRO A 633 15.60 10.98 8.17
N THR A 634 15.75 11.26 9.47
CA THR A 634 15.83 12.63 9.97
C THR A 634 17.14 13.31 9.54
N ALA A 635 18.29 12.63 9.72
CA ALA A 635 19.58 13.12 9.26
C ALA A 635 19.63 13.39 7.74
N ALA A 636 19.04 12.49 6.95
CA ALA A 636 18.96 12.58 5.50
C ALA A 636 18.13 13.78 5.02
N ARG A 637 17.01 14.09 5.70
CA ARG A 637 16.22 15.29 5.39
C ARG A 637 17.01 16.56 5.70
N ASN A 638 17.74 16.58 6.81
CA ASN A 638 18.60 17.70 7.17
C ASN A 638 19.72 17.89 6.14
N ALA A 639 20.33 16.78 5.69
CA ALA A 639 21.35 16.81 4.65
C ALA A 639 20.80 17.28 3.30
N ALA A 640 19.65 16.76 2.86
CA ALA A 640 19.00 17.18 1.62
C ALA A 640 18.63 18.67 1.64
N TRP A 641 18.09 19.15 2.77
CA TRP A 641 17.76 20.56 2.97
C TRP A 641 19.00 21.46 2.97
N GLY A 642 20.06 21.05 3.68
CA GLY A 642 21.33 21.77 3.73
C GLY A 642 21.98 21.86 2.35
N TYR A 643 22.01 20.73 1.62
CA TYR A 643 22.50 20.68 0.26
C TYR A 643 21.70 21.59 -0.69
N GLN A 644 20.36 21.50 -0.68
CA GLN A 644 19.51 22.32 -1.55
C GLN A 644 19.71 23.82 -1.31
N ARG A 645 19.92 24.24 -0.05
CA ARG A 645 20.17 25.65 0.28
C ARG A 645 21.50 26.14 -0.29
N GLN A 646 22.52 25.29 -0.32
CA GLN A 646 23.88 25.65 -0.77
C GLN A 646 24.06 25.51 -2.29
N SER A 647 23.53 24.43 -2.89
CA SER A 647 23.66 24.15 -4.33
C SER A 647 22.52 24.75 -5.17
N GLY A 648 21.40 25.12 -4.55
CA GLY A 648 20.18 25.55 -5.23
C GLY A 648 19.41 24.41 -5.92
N GLN A 649 19.89 23.16 -5.84
CA GLN A 649 19.29 22.00 -6.51
C GLN A 649 18.67 21.05 -5.47
N PRO A 650 17.38 20.69 -5.60
CA PRO A 650 16.78 19.67 -4.74
C PRO A 650 17.31 18.28 -5.12
N VAL A 651 17.33 17.37 -4.15
CA VAL A 651 17.67 15.96 -4.36
C VAL A 651 16.48 15.08 -3.99
N SER A 652 16.31 13.97 -4.71
CA SER A 652 15.22 13.01 -4.52
C SER A 652 15.51 11.96 -3.44
N GLY A 653 16.74 11.92 -2.94
CA GLY A 653 17.15 11.03 -1.86
C GLY A 653 18.58 11.29 -1.42
N VAL A 654 18.95 10.64 -0.31
CA VAL A 654 20.27 10.73 0.32
C VAL A 654 20.76 9.31 0.63
N ILE A 655 21.97 9.00 0.20
CA ILE A 655 22.66 7.74 0.46
C ILE A 655 23.84 8.06 1.36
N LEU A 656 23.98 7.39 2.50
CA LEU A 656 25.15 7.49 3.35
C LEU A 656 25.93 6.19 3.29
N ILE A 657 27.24 6.32 3.07
CA ILE A 657 28.18 5.20 3.04
C ILE A 657 29.31 5.51 4.03
N ASP A 658 29.62 4.58 4.92
CA ASP A 658 30.77 4.70 5.81
C ASP A 658 32.05 4.07 5.21
N GLU A 659 33.20 4.36 5.82
CA GLU A 659 34.50 3.82 5.39
C GLU A 659 34.57 2.29 5.36
N LYS A 660 33.84 1.61 6.26
CA LYS A 660 33.85 0.14 6.31
C LYS A 660 33.10 -0.47 5.13
N GLY A 661 31.99 0.14 4.73
CA GLY A 661 31.26 -0.21 3.52
C GLY A 661 32.15 -0.08 2.30
N LEU A 662 32.90 1.02 2.19
CA LEU A 662 33.81 1.28 1.09
C LEU A 662 35.04 0.35 1.07
N ALA A 663 35.56 -0.04 2.23
CA ALA A 663 36.70 -0.94 2.35
C ALA A 663 36.40 -2.34 1.75
N GLY A 664 35.15 -2.80 1.78
CA GLY A 664 34.73 -4.04 1.12
C GLY A 664 34.74 -3.95 -0.42
N VAL A 665 34.62 -2.74 -0.97
CA VAL A 665 34.53 -2.48 -2.42
C VAL A 665 35.88 -2.10 -3.04
N SER A 666 36.75 -1.45 -2.27
CA SER A 666 38.08 -0.97 -2.67
C SER A 666 38.95 -2.02 -3.39
N PRO A 667 39.05 -3.30 -2.95
CA PRO A 667 39.91 -4.29 -3.60
C PRO A 667 39.45 -4.67 -5.02
N ILE A 668 38.18 -4.45 -5.34
CA ILE A 668 37.54 -4.85 -6.61
C ILE A 668 37.51 -3.66 -7.59
N LEU A 669 37.44 -2.43 -7.09
CA LEU A 669 37.13 -1.23 -7.88
C LEU A 669 38.20 -0.12 -7.85
N GLY A 670 39.37 -0.33 -7.24
CA GLY A 670 40.51 0.59 -7.28
C GLY A 670 40.75 1.39 -5.99
N GLU A 671 41.83 2.17 -5.96
CA GLU A 671 42.26 2.94 -4.77
C GLU A 671 41.64 4.36 -4.78
N GLY A 672 40.56 4.53 -4.03
CA GLY A 672 39.96 5.84 -3.78
C GLY A 672 38.49 5.92 -4.16
N LEU A 673 37.73 6.63 -3.34
CA LEU A 673 36.26 6.65 -3.35
C LEU A 673 35.62 7.09 -4.68
N LYS A 674 36.27 8.04 -5.36
CA LYS A 674 35.86 8.50 -6.69
C LYS A 674 36.09 7.44 -7.77
N GLU A 675 37.16 6.67 -7.66
CA GLU A 675 37.46 5.59 -8.60
C GLU A 675 36.53 4.39 -8.34
N VAL A 676 36.31 4.05 -7.06
CA VAL A 676 35.36 3.02 -6.62
C VAL A 676 33.94 3.31 -7.12
N LEU A 677 33.40 4.52 -6.90
CA LEU A 677 32.05 4.86 -7.34
C LEU A 677 31.92 4.99 -8.86
N ASN A 678 32.93 5.53 -9.56
CA ASN A 678 32.90 5.55 -11.02
C ASN A 678 32.98 4.13 -11.61
N ASN A 679 33.83 3.27 -11.04
CA ASN A 679 33.94 1.89 -11.50
C ASN A 679 32.67 1.09 -11.16
N LEU A 680 32.03 1.33 -10.02
CA LEU A 680 30.77 0.69 -9.59
C LEU A 680 29.64 0.88 -10.61
N PHE A 681 29.53 2.08 -11.19
CA PHE A 681 28.43 2.43 -12.07
C PHE A 681 28.77 2.47 -13.55
N PHE A 682 30.03 2.66 -13.96
CA PHE A 682 30.42 2.83 -15.37
C PHE A 682 31.31 1.73 -15.94
N SER A 683 31.71 0.71 -15.18
CA SER A 683 32.56 -0.37 -15.71
C SER A 683 31.76 -1.45 -16.48
N PRO A 684 32.03 -1.67 -17.78
CA PRO A 684 31.35 -2.69 -18.58
C PRO A 684 31.79 -4.13 -18.27
N GLN A 685 32.87 -4.32 -17.49
CA GLN A 685 33.43 -5.63 -17.12
C GLN A 685 32.90 -6.14 -15.77
N LEU A 686 32.03 -5.38 -15.11
CA LEU A 686 31.52 -5.75 -13.80
C LEU A 686 30.61 -6.98 -13.90
N ASN A 687 30.98 -8.00 -13.13
CA ASN A 687 30.08 -9.09 -12.83
C ASN A 687 28.97 -8.54 -11.91
N TYR A 688 27.87 -8.07 -12.50
CA TYR A 688 26.74 -7.45 -11.79
C TYR A 688 26.21 -8.32 -10.63
N SER A 689 26.42 -9.64 -10.67
CA SER A 689 26.09 -10.55 -9.57
C SER A 689 26.96 -10.33 -8.32
N ASN A 690 28.28 -10.15 -8.48
CA ASN A 690 29.21 -9.88 -7.37
C ASN A 690 28.95 -8.50 -6.74
N LEU A 691 28.56 -7.52 -7.55
CA LEU A 691 28.22 -6.18 -7.10
C LEU A 691 26.92 -6.17 -6.29
N GLY A 692 25.92 -6.94 -6.72
CA GLY A 692 24.68 -7.13 -5.97
C GLY A 692 24.91 -7.77 -4.60
N SER A 693 25.75 -8.82 -4.51
CA SER A 693 26.08 -9.43 -3.22
C SER A 693 26.80 -8.49 -2.27
N LEU A 694 27.67 -7.63 -2.80
CA LEU A 694 28.44 -6.67 -2.02
C LEU A 694 27.58 -5.52 -1.49
N LEU A 695 26.70 -4.96 -2.33
CA LEU A 695 25.68 -3.99 -1.91
C LEU A 695 24.76 -4.57 -0.85
N ASN A 696 24.33 -5.82 -1.02
CA ASN A 696 23.50 -6.50 -0.04
C ASN A 696 24.24 -6.67 1.29
N GLN A 697 25.51 -7.05 1.27
CA GLN A 697 26.33 -7.14 2.50
C GLN A 697 26.47 -5.77 3.19
N MET A 698 26.74 -4.70 2.44
CA MET A 698 26.83 -3.35 3.01
C MET A 698 25.51 -2.89 3.63
N LEU A 699 24.38 -3.23 3.02
CA LEU A 699 23.03 -2.95 3.54
C LEU A 699 22.73 -3.76 4.81
N GLU A 700 23.03 -5.06 4.82
CA GLU A 700 22.83 -5.96 5.96
C GLU A 700 23.67 -5.55 7.17
N GLU A 701 24.94 -5.18 6.94
CA GLU A 701 25.87 -4.70 7.96
C GLU A 701 25.64 -3.22 8.34
N LYS A 702 24.70 -2.54 7.66
CA LYS A 702 24.33 -1.12 7.85
C LYS A 702 25.47 -0.12 7.60
N HIS A 703 26.42 -0.51 6.75
CA HIS A 703 27.48 0.34 6.22
C HIS A 703 27.02 1.18 5.03
N LEU A 704 25.85 0.86 4.46
CA LEU A 704 25.12 1.64 3.47
C LEU A 704 23.69 1.86 3.98
N VAL A 705 23.23 3.11 4.01
CA VAL A 705 21.82 3.44 4.31
C VAL A 705 21.26 4.42 3.30
N VAL A 706 19.98 4.25 2.96
CA VAL A 706 19.34 4.94 1.82
C VAL A 706 18.04 5.58 2.26
N TYR A 707 17.92 6.87 1.99
CA TYR A 707 16.69 7.64 2.15
C TYR A 707 16.21 8.14 0.79
N VAL A 708 14.92 8.00 0.50
CA VAL A 708 14.27 8.53 -0.70
C VAL A 708 13.06 9.32 -0.25
N SER A 709 12.78 10.45 -0.92
CA SER A 709 11.66 11.32 -0.56
C SER A 709 10.30 10.74 -0.96
N ASP A 710 10.26 9.89 -1.99
CA ASP A 710 9.07 9.13 -2.39
C ASP A 710 8.67 8.14 -1.28
N PRO A 711 7.47 8.24 -0.70
CA PRO A 711 7.09 7.43 0.46
C PRO A 711 6.76 5.98 0.14
N VAL A 712 6.37 5.68 -1.11
CA VAL A 712 6.14 4.29 -1.53
C VAL A 712 7.49 3.57 -1.55
N ILE A 713 8.48 4.21 -2.14
CA ILE A 713 9.86 3.72 -2.20
C ILE A 713 10.47 3.69 -0.79
N TYR A 714 10.30 4.76 -0.02
CA TYR A 714 10.79 4.83 1.36
C TYR A 714 10.20 3.71 2.21
N GLY A 715 8.88 3.49 2.19
CA GLY A 715 8.24 2.44 2.97
C GLY A 715 8.75 1.04 2.60
N TYR A 716 9.08 0.82 1.33
CA TYR A 716 9.75 -0.40 0.90
C TYR A 716 11.16 -0.52 1.47
N LEU A 717 12.00 0.49 1.29
CA LEU A 717 13.37 0.51 1.80
C LEU A 717 13.40 0.34 3.33
N ASP A 718 12.43 0.92 4.03
CA ASP A 718 12.26 0.84 5.48
C ASP A 718 11.92 -0.58 5.93
N ALA A 719 10.97 -1.22 5.24
CA ALA A 719 10.61 -2.61 5.48
C ALA A 719 11.77 -3.59 5.23
N GLN A 720 12.68 -3.27 4.31
CA GLN A 720 13.92 -4.03 4.08
C GLN A 720 15.04 -3.67 5.07
N GLY A 721 14.86 -2.66 5.93
CA GLY A 721 15.86 -2.20 6.89
C GLY A 721 16.95 -1.31 6.28
N PHE A 722 16.80 -0.86 5.04
CA PHE A 722 17.80 -0.10 4.29
C PHE A 722 17.81 1.39 4.64
N THR A 723 16.74 1.90 5.24
CA THR A 723 16.65 3.32 5.65
C THR A 723 17.46 3.63 6.88
N GLY A 724 17.94 2.63 7.61
CA GLY A 724 18.51 2.86 8.92
C GLY A 724 17.55 3.61 9.85
N SER A 725 16.23 3.53 9.64
CA SER A 725 15.27 4.09 10.60
C SER A 725 15.55 3.48 11.96
N LEU A 726 15.71 4.30 12.99
CA LEU A 726 15.51 3.74 14.31
C LEU A 726 14.01 3.54 14.45
N PRO A 727 13.52 2.41 15.01
CA PRO A 727 12.16 2.41 15.51
C PRO A 727 12.15 3.64 16.40
N ARG A 728 11.27 4.62 16.09
CA ARG A 728 11.08 5.74 17.00
C ARG A 728 10.91 5.07 18.35
N GLN A 729 11.93 5.17 19.22
CA GLN A 729 11.67 4.96 20.64
C GLN A 729 10.48 5.86 20.82
N SER A 730 9.34 5.27 21.17
CA SER A 730 8.21 6.06 21.57
C SER A 730 8.79 6.95 22.64
N LYS A 731 9.14 8.20 22.29
CA LYS A 731 9.47 9.24 23.25
C LYS A 731 8.34 9.12 24.23
N GLU A 732 8.67 8.65 25.43
CA GLU A 732 7.76 8.08 26.44
C GLU A 732 6.32 8.45 26.15
N LYS A 733 5.48 7.51 25.69
CA LYS A 733 4.04 7.68 25.39
C LYS A 733 3.47 9.05 25.82
N VAL A 734 3.76 10.12 25.08
CA VAL A 734 3.23 11.44 25.41
C VAL A 734 1.81 11.41 24.87
N GLY A 735 0.88 10.86 25.67
CA GLY A 735 -0.53 10.85 25.32
C GLY A 735 -1.38 9.64 25.69
N GLU A 736 -0.82 8.52 26.14
CA GLU A 736 -1.67 7.42 26.65
C GLU A 736 -2.22 7.76 28.03
N ARG A 737 -3.29 8.57 28.05
CA ARG A 737 -4.10 8.84 29.23
C ARG A 737 -5.25 7.85 29.31
N GLN A 738 -5.15 6.88 30.21
CA GLN A 738 -6.16 5.84 30.38
C GLN A 738 -7.32 6.29 31.26
N ASP A 739 -7.10 7.21 32.19
CA ASP A 739 -8.10 7.67 33.15
C ASP A 739 -7.78 9.09 33.61
N PHE A 740 -8.70 9.67 34.39
CA PHE A 740 -8.50 11.02 34.90
C PHE A 740 -7.35 11.13 35.90
N SER A 741 -6.92 10.03 36.54
CA SER A 741 -5.73 10.03 37.41
C SER A 741 -4.41 10.24 36.66
N SER A 742 -4.42 10.18 35.33
CA SER A 742 -3.26 10.49 34.48
C SER A 742 -3.11 11.98 34.10
N PHE A 743 -4.03 12.84 34.56
CA PHE A 743 -3.97 14.31 34.45
C PHE A 743 -3.40 14.91 35.73
#